data_AF-A0A523Y4Z8-F1
#
_entry.id   AF-A0A523Y4Z8-F1
#
_cell.length_a   1.000
_cell.length_b   1.000
_cell.length_c   1.000
_cell.angle_alpha   90.00
_cell.angle_beta   90.00
_cell.angle_gamma   90.00
#
_symmetry.space_group_name_H-M   'P 1'
#
loop_
_entity.id
_entity.type
_entity.pdbx_description
1 polymer ?
#
loop_
_entity_poly.entity_id
_entity_poly.type
_entity_poly.pdbx_seq_one_letter_code
_entity_poly.pdbx_strand_id
1 'polypeptide(L)'
;IILIIIGILVLVSLLFFSSSQSPFFTSRSDVSSDNYIGKFGTLVSTYLYLFFGLGAFLVPFILIGVGIKKFKEGRLEAVFRKGIGLLIFFIAFSSVLYLVGLDISSFLCGGGLLGLFFSKIFYSSFGNIGSAIILTGLLLISIILMVDLSPLLAKRKIRKELSIKKKPVVLPKRREESLDWQKKEGASSISSLPSFSLLNPFSSSSFSSSDEVKLAGKKLKQTLKDFGVEIEIAEIKDGPAITRFEIKLAPGIKVSKLMNLSSDLALSLAVPNVRIEVPVSGRSLVGVEVPRKKINFVYLRELLESKQFRKSETKLLFPLGKDIAGDTIWVDLGSLPHLLIGGATGSGKSICINSIIISILYRAFPDEVKFLLIDPKTVELVDYIGIPHLIFPTITDVKQANYALEWVVEEVRKRYEKFNQSGVRNIESFNLKMEKEEGEAIPYLVVIIDELADLMMLAGAKLEKIICRIAQLARATGVHLIVATQRPSVDVITGLIKANFPSRLSFAVPSQIDSRTILDTTGAEKLVGNGDMLYSPVEASKPFRVQGSFISPSEVKKVVDFLKEQGRPTYLEEIVKGAEEKENEEEMASHDRLYEEAKELVLRRGIASTSLLQRRLSIGYNRAARIMDELEREGVVGPARGSKARQIIIRGEK
;
A
#
# COMPACT_ATOMS: atom_id res chain seq x y z
N ILE A 1 37.64 -3.74 -20.62
CA ILE A 1 38.25 -4.32 -21.83
C ILE A 1 39.49 -5.14 -21.49
N ILE A 2 40.61 -4.55 -21.02
CA ILE A 2 41.84 -5.29 -20.67
C ILE A 2 41.57 -6.49 -19.73
N LEU A 3 40.83 -6.29 -18.63
CA LEU A 3 40.47 -7.36 -17.68
C LEU A 3 39.64 -8.49 -18.32
N ILE A 4 38.82 -8.17 -19.32
CA ILE A 4 38.02 -9.18 -20.05
C ILE A 4 38.94 -10.02 -20.92
N ILE A 5 39.89 -9.39 -21.62
CA ILE A 5 40.89 -10.07 -22.45
C ILE A 5 41.77 -10.99 -21.59
N ILE A 6 42.28 -10.47 -20.46
CA ILE A 6 43.08 -11.27 -19.52
C ILE A 6 42.26 -12.45 -18.99
N GLY A 7 41.00 -12.24 -18.61
CA GLY A 7 40.13 -13.32 -18.13
C GLY A 7 39.89 -14.40 -19.19
N ILE A 8 39.69 -14.03 -20.46
CA ILE A 8 39.54 -15.00 -21.56
C ILE A 8 40.85 -15.78 -21.79
N LEU A 9 42.01 -15.11 -21.77
CA LEU A 9 43.32 -15.76 -21.91
C LEU A 9 43.56 -16.77 -20.79
N VAL A 10 43.25 -16.41 -19.53
CA VAL A 10 43.36 -17.32 -18.38
C VAL A 10 42.38 -18.49 -18.51
N LEU A 11 41.15 -18.27 -19.00
CA LEU A 11 40.17 -19.35 -19.20
C LEU A 11 40.62 -20.37 -20.23
N VAL A 12 41.06 -19.91 -21.41
CA VAL A 12 41.58 -20.77 -22.47
C VAL A 12 42.82 -21.51 -21.96
N SER A 13 43.66 -20.81 -21.21
CA SER A 13 44.85 -21.42 -20.62
C SER A 13 44.52 -22.54 -19.61
N LEU A 14 43.46 -22.41 -18.81
CA LEU A 14 43.04 -23.42 -17.85
C LEU A 14 42.30 -24.60 -18.50
N LEU A 15 41.45 -24.35 -19.51
CA LEU A 15 40.68 -25.38 -20.21
C LEU A 15 41.56 -26.37 -20.97
N PHE A 16 42.67 -25.89 -21.53
CA PHE A 16 43.63 -26.69 -22.29
C PHE A 16 44.92 -26.93 -21.49
N PHE A 17 44.80 -27.05 -20.17
CA PHE A 17 45.92 -27.40 -19.29
C PHE A 17 46.04 -28.92 -19.14
N SER A 18 47.24 -29.45 -19.36
CA SER A 18 47.60 -30.84 -19.07
C SER A 18 48.70 -30.89 -18.02
N SER A 19 48.46 -31.59 -16.91
CA SER A 19 49.38 -31.63 -15.76
C SER A 19 50.69 -32.37 -16.03
N SER A 20 50.73 -33.26 -17.03
CA SER A 20 51.90 -34.06 -17.39
C SER A 20 52.97 -33.30 -18.19
N GLN A 21 52.70 -32.05 -18.56
CA GLN A 21 53.51 -31.26 -19.50
C GLN A 21 54.00 -29.91 -18.91
N SER A 22 53.91 -29.73 -17.59
CA SER A 22 54.36 -28.49 -16.94
C SER A 22 55.89 -28.46 -16.76
N PRO A 23 56.60 -27.40 -17.20
CA PRO A 23 58.06 -27.29 -17.11
C PRO A 23 58.64 -27.39 -15.69
N PHE A 24 57.81 -27.13 -14.67
CA PHE A 24 58.22 -27.23 -13.26
C PHE A 24 58.34 -28.66 -12.76
N PHE A 25 57.76 -29.63 -13.48
CA PHE A 25 57.60 -31.02 -13.03
C PHE A 25 58.22 -32.03 -14.00
N THR A 26 58.96 -31.58 -15.02
CA THR A 26 59.66 -32.44 -15.98
C THR A 26 61.10 -32.00 -16.16
N SER A 27 62.07 -32.92 -16.09
CA SER A 27 63.50 -32.64 -16.34
C SER A 27 63.86 -32.48 -17.83
N ARG A 28 62.87 -32.56 -18.73
CA ARG A 28 63.05 -32.37 -20.18
C ARG A 28 62.80 -30.92 -20.55
N SER A 29 63.77 -30.29 -21.22
CA SER A 29 63.74 -28.90 -21.66
C SER A 29 62.81 -28.62 -22.85
N ASP A 30 62.27 -29.67 -23.48
CA ASP A 30 61.57 -29.56 -24.78
C ASP A 30 60.19 -30.23 -24.75
N VAL A 31 59.32 -29.75 -23.86
CA VAL A 31 57.91 -30.15 -23.82
C VAL A 31 57.12 -29.20 -24.73
N SER A 32 56.58 -29.73 -25.82
CA SER A 32 55.61 -29.02 -26.68
C SER A 32 54.38 -28.66 -25.85
N SER A 33 54.08 -27.37 -25.73
CA SER A 33 52.90 -26.92 -25.00
C SER A 33 51.66 -27.07 -25.89
N ASP A 34 50.81 -28.08 -25.62
CA ASP A 34 49.47 -28.20 -26.25
C ASP A 34 48.47 -27.16 -25.69
N ASN A 35 48.94 -26.22 -24.85
CA ASN A 35 48.18 -25.06 -24.44
C ASN A 35 48.08 -24.06 -25.58
N TYR A 36 46.86 -23.71 -25.99
CA TYR A 36 46.60 -22.77 -27.09
C TYR A 36 47.15 -21.35 -26.85
N ILE A 37 47.52 -21.00 -25.60
CA ILE A 37 48.18 -19.72 -25.25
C ILE A 37 49.72 -19.85 -25.27
N GLY A 38 50.26 -21.06 -25.40
CA GLY A 38 51.70 -21.35 -25.40
C GLY A 38 52.32 -21.45 -23.99
N LYS A 39 53.65 -21.34 -23.92
CA LYS A 39 54.46 -21.51 -22.68
C LYS A 39 53.98 -20.62 -21.52
N PHE A 40 53.56 -19.39 -21.82
CA PHE A 40 53.01 -18.47 -20.82
C PHE A 40 51.71 -18.99 -20.21
N GLY A 41 50.84 -19.57 -21.02
CA GLY A 41 49.61 -20.19 -20.54
C GLY A 41 49.90 -21.37 -19.60
N THR A 42 50.80 -22.27 -20.00
CA THR A 42 51.20 -23.40 -19.14
C THR A 42 51.70 -22.94 -17.78
N LEU A 43 52.50 -21.86 -17.73
CA LEU A 43 53.00 -21.28 -16.48
C LEU A 43 51.88 -20.71 -15.62
N VAL A 44 51.00 -19.88 -16.20
CA VAL A 44 49.87 -19.27 -15.48
C VAL A 44 48.92 -20.32 -14.93
N SER A 45 48.53 -21.31 -15.75
CA SER A 45 47.67 -22.41 -15.31
C SER A 45 48.32 -23.27 -14.25
N THR A 46 49.63 -23.53 -14.35
CA THR A 46 50.36 -24.29 -13.33
C THR A 46 50.26 -23.60 -11.96
N TYR A 47 50.54 -22.30 -11.88
CA TYR A 47 50.48 -21.60 -10.61
C TYR A 47 49.04 -21.45 -10.09
N LEU A 48 48.08 -21.12 -10.95
CA LEU A 48 46.69 -20.99 -10.52
C LEU A 48 46.14 -22.31 -9.99
N TYR A 49 46.42 -23.42 -10.67
CA TYR A 49 45.97 -24.75 -10.26
C TYR A 49 46.70 -25.22 -8.98
N LEU A 50 47.99 -24.92 -8.83
CA LEU A 50 48.75 -25.22 -7.62
C LEU A 50 48.18 -24.52 -6.38
N PHE A 51 47.88 -23.22 -6.50
CA PHE A 51 47.38 -22.43 -5.37
C PHE A 51 45.90 -22.66 -5.06
N PHE A 52 45.04 -22.67 -6.08
CA PHE A 52 43.58 -22.66 -5.91
C PHE A 52 42.90 -24.00 -6.24
N GLY A 53 43.61 -24.98 -6.80
CA GLY A 53 43.03 -26.23 -7.29
C GLY A 53 41.97 -25.97 -8.37
N LEU A 54 40.83 -26.67 -8.31
CA LEU A 54 39.69 -26.40 -9.19
C LEU A 54 39.11 -24.98 -9.02
N GLY A 55 39.37 -24.34 -7.88
CA GLY A 55 39.03 -22.93 -7.66
C GLY A 55 39.66 -21.98 -8.68
N ALA A 56 40.74 -22.39 -9.36
CA ALA A 56 41.37 -21.63 -10.42
C ALA A 56 40.40 -21.26 -11.57
N PHE A 57 39.43 -22.12 -11.87
CA PHE A 57 38.45 -21.87 -12.94
C PHE A 57 37.49 -20.70 -12.63
N LEU A 58 37.40 -20.25 -11.38
CA LEU A 58 36.58 -19.09 -11.01
C LEU A 58 37.25 -17.76 -11.37
N VAL A 59 38.58 -17.71 -11.27
CA VAL A 59 39.40 -16.51 -11.55
C VAL A 59 39.06 -15.84 -12.89
N PRO A 60 38.99 -16.55 -14.04
CA PRO A 60 38.67 -15.91 -15.31
C PRO A 60 37.26 -15.30 -15.33
N PHE A 61 36.24 -15.94 -14.74
CA PHE A 61 34.89 -15.40 -14.70
C PHE A 61 34.80 -14.13 -13.84
N ILE A 62 35.55 -14.06 -12.75
CA ILE A 62 35.64 -12.87 -11.90
C ILE A 62 36.28 -11.71 -12.67
N LEU A 63 37.40 -11.95 -13.36
CA LEU A 63 38.10 -10.93 -14.16
C LEU A 63 37.21 -10.38 -15.29
N ILE A 64 36.48 -11.28 -15.99
CA ILE A 64 35.52 -10.91 -17.02
C ILE A 64 34.36 -10.10 -16.42
N GLY A 65 33.77 -10.56 -15.32
CA GLY A 65 32.65 -9.89 -14.64
C GLY A 65 33.01 -8.48 -14.17
N VAL A 66 34.17 -8.32 -13.52
CA VAL A 66 34.69 -7.00 -13.12
C VAL A 66 34.95 -6.12 -14.34
N GLY A 67 35.50 -6.70 -15.42
CA GLY A 67 35.76 -6.00 -16.67
C GLY A 67 34.49 -5.47 -17.36
N ILE A 68 33.41 -6.27 -17.41
CA ILE A 68 32.11 -5.89 -17.97
C ILE A 68 31.45 -4.82 -17.10
N LYS A 69 31.51 -4.99 -15.77
CA LYS A 69 30.91 -4.03 -14.85
C LYS A 69 31.56 -2.65 -14.92
N LYS A 70 32.90 -2.60 -14.96
CA LYS A 70 33.64 -1.35 -15.16
C LYS A 70 33.30 -0.67 -16.49
N PHE A 71 33.02 -1.45 -17.53
CA PHE A 71 32.62 -0.93 -18.84
C PHE A 71 31.20 -0.35 -18.84
N LYS A 72 30.25 -0.95 -18.11
CA LYS A 72 28.85 -0.49 -18.06
C LYS A 72 28.60 0.68 -17.11
N GLU A 73 29.22 0.69 -15.93
CA GLU A 73 28.82 1.59 -14.83
C GLU A 73 29.82 2.72 -14.56
N GLY A 74 31.01 2.72 -15.19
CA GLY A 74 31.99 3.81 -15.14
C GLY A 74 32.64 4.09 -13.77
N ARG A 75 32.12 3.53 -12.66
CA ARG A 75 32.64 3.73 -11.30
C ARG A 75 32.83 2.40 -10.56
N LEU A 76 33.85 2.36 -9.70
CA LEU A 76 34.23 1.22 -8.87
C LEU A 76 33.99 1.56 -7.38
N GLU A 77 32.78 2.03 -7.03
CA GLU A 77 32.49 2.55 -5.68
C GLU A 77 32.36 1.46 -4.59
N ALA A 78 32.44 0.16 -4.93
CA ALA A 78 32.28 -0.94 -3.96
C ALA A 78 33.39 -2.01 -4.02
N VAL A 79 34.62 -1.65 -4.38
CA VAL A 79 35.73 -2.61 -4.55
C VAL A 79 36.10 -3.31 -3.23
N PHE A 80 36.11 -2.58 -2.11
CA PHE A 80 36.61 -3.14 -0.85
C PHE A 80 35.70 -4.23 -0.28
N ARG A 81 34.38 -3.98 -0.20
CA ARG A 81 33.39 -4.97 0.29
C ARG A 81 33.35 -6.22 -0.58
N LYS A 82 33.38 -6.04 -1.90
CA LYS A 82 33.36 -7.15 -2.87
C LYS A 82 34.68 -7.90 -2.91
N GLY A 83 35.79 -7.22 -2.67
CA GLY A 83 37.12 -7.83 -2.51
C GLY A 83 37.19 -8.73 -1.27
N ILE A 84 36.62 -8.28 -0.14
CA ILE A 84 36.52 -9.11 1.07
C ILE A 84 35.63 -10.33 0.81
N GLY A 85 34.46 -10.14 0.20
CA GLY A 85 33.57 -11.25 -0.16
C GLY A 85 34.27 -12.27 -1.07
N LEU A 86 35.00 -11.79 -2.08
CA LEU A 86 35.77 -12.63 -2.99
C LEU A 86 36.86 -13.44 -2.28
N LEU A 87 37.60 -12.82 -1.37
CA LEU A 87 38.67 -13.48 -0.62
C LEU A 87 38.11 -14.60 0.27
N ILE A 88 37.03 -14.32 1.00
CA ILE A 88 36.34 -15.30 1.85
C ILE A 88 35.81 -16.46 1.00
N PHE A 89 35.26 -16.15 -0.19
CA PHE A 89 34.75 -17.16 -1.12
C PHE A 89 35.86 -18.12 -1.57
N PHE A 90 37.02 -17.61 -2.00
CA PHE A 90 38.13 -18.48 -2.42
C PHE A 90 38.64 -19.38 -1.29
N ILE A 91 38.80 -18.83 -0.08
CA ILE A 91 39.24 -19.61 1.08
C ILE A 91 38.23 -20.71 1.40
N ALA A 92 36.94 -20.37 1.48
CA ALA A 92 35.88 -21.32 1.80
C ALA A 92 35.71 -22.38 0.71
N PHE A 93 35.65 -21.97 -0.55
CA PHE A 93 35.46 -22.87 -1.70
C PHE A 93 36.61 -23.86 -1.85
N SER A 94 37.87 -23.37 -1.84
CA SER A 94 39.04 -24.25 -1.91
C SER A 94 39.13 -25.20 -0.70
N SER A 95 38.75 -24.75 0.50
CA SER A 95 38.75 -25.60 1.71
C SER A 95 37.67 -26.69 1.69
N VAL A 96 36.47 -26.37 1.18
CA VAL A 96 35.40 -27.36 0.98
C VAL A 96 35.79 -28.39 -0.06
N LEU A 97 36.36 -27.97 -1.19
CA LEU A 97 36.82 -28.90 -2.24
C LEU A 97 37.87 -29.89 -1.70
N TYR A 98 38.73 -29.45 -0.78
CA TYR A 98 39.66 -30.35 -0.11
C TYR A 98 38.94 -31.33 0.83
N LEU A 99 38.01 -30.86 1.68
CA LEU A 99 37.27 -31.70 2.62
C LEU A 99 36.37 -32.75 1.95
N VAL A 100 35.80 -32.42 0.78
CA VAL A 100 34.96 -33.34 0.00
C VAL A 100 35.81 -34.45 -0.65
N GLY A 101 37.14 -34.29 -0.71
CA GLY A 101 38.03 -35.33 -1.23
C GLY A 101 37.90 -35.54 -2.74
N LEU A 102 37.63 -34.48 -3.50
CA LEU A 102 37.60 -34.56 -4.97
C LEU A 102 39.04 -34.72 -5.51
N ASP A 103 39.43 -35.98 -5.72
CA ASP A 103 40.68 -36.35 -6.39
C ASP A 103 40.47 -36.35 -7.90
N ILE A 104 40.99 -35.33 -8.58
CA ILE A 104 40.87 -35.17 -10.04
C ILE A 104 42.18 -35.51 -10.75
N SER A 105 43.30 -35.57 -10.03
CA SER A 105 44.54 -36.18 -10.50
C SER A 105 45.46 -36.51 -9.32
N SER A 106 46.31 -37.51 -9.50
CA SER A 106 47.21 -38.11 -8.50
C SER A 106 48.27 -37.19 -7.90
N PHE A 107 48.19 -35.87 -8.12
CA PHE A 107 49.25 -34.95 -7.70
C PHE A 107 48.79 -33.73 -6.90
N LEU A 108 47.52 -33.32 -6.90
CA LEU A 108 47.03 -32.15 -6.15
C LEU A 108 45.54 -32.29 -5.76
N CYS A 109 45.24 -32.26 -4.46
CA CYS A 109 43.87 -32.29 -3.94
C CYS A 109 43.02 -31.16 -4.54
N GLY A 110 41.72 -31.39 -4.77
CA GLY A 110 40.82 -30.47 -5.49
C GLY A 110 40.80 -29.01 -5.02
N GLY A 111 41.23 -28.73 -3.78
CA GLY A 111 41.35 -27.38 -3.20
C GLY A 111 42.70 -26.66 -3.36
N GLY A 112 43.74 -27.29 -3.91
CA GLY A 112 45.09 -26.72 -3.98
C GLY A 112 45.75 -26.46 -2.63
N LEU A 113 46.85 -25.70 -2.62
CA LEU A 113 47.58 -25.34 -1.38
C LEU A 113 46.73 -24.52 -0.41
N LEU A 114 45.92 -23.59 -0.90
CA LEU A 114 45.02 -22.79 -0.06
C LEU A 114 43.98 -23.67 0.61
N GLY A 115 43.36 -24.58 -0.14
CA GLY A 115 42.39 -25.53 0.38
C GLY A 115 43.00 -26.42 1.45
N LEU A 116 44.20 -26.97 1.22
CA LEU A 116 44.91 -27.82 2.19
C LEU A 116 45.28 -27.07 3.47
N PHE A 117 45.76 -25.84 3.36
CA PHE A 117 46.18 -25.04 4.52
C PHE A 117 45.00 -24.70 5.41
N PHE A 118 43.93 -24.13 4.83
CA PHE A 118 42.77 -23.70 5.60
C PHE A 118 41.90 -24.86 6.05
N SER A 119 41.73 -25.92 5.23
CA SER A 119 40.97 -27.11 5.66
C SER A 119 41.58 -27.75 6.90
N LYS A 120 42.92 -27.84 7.01
CA LYS A 120 43.60 -28.34 8.20
C LYS A 120 43.36 -27.47 9.43
N ILE A 121 43.38 -26.13 9.27
CA ILE A 121 43.11 -25.21 10.37
C ILE A 121 41.68 -25.40 10.90
N PHE A 122 40.68 -25.42 10.00
CA PHE A 122 39.29 -25.63 10.39
C PHE A 122 39.09 -27.02 10.99
N TYR A 123 39.63 -28.06 10.35
CA TYR A 123 39.52 -29.44 10.83
C TYR A 123 40.14 -29.63 12.21
N SER A 124 41.33 -29.07 12.44
CA SER A 124 42.00 -29.13 13.74
C SER A 124 41.24 -28.38 14.84
N SER A 125 40.49 -27.34 14.48
CA SER A 125 39.77 -26.49 15.45
C SER A 125 38.37 -26.99 15.75
N PHE A 126 37.67 -27.57 14.76
CA PHE A 126 36.22 -27.84 14.84
C PHE A 126 35.83 -29.27 14.43
N GLY A 127 36.78 -30.13 14.09
CA GLY A 127 36.52 -31.47 13.56
C GLY A 127 35.84 -31.46 12.19
N ASN A 128 35.55 -32.64 11.62
CA ASN A 128 35.05 -32.77 10.25
C ASN A 128 33.69 -32.06 10.04
N ILE A 129 32.72 -32.38 10.90
CA ILE A 129 31.34 -31.87 10.78
C ILE A 129 31.29 -30.36 11.07
N GLY A 130 31.99 -29.89 12.11
CA GLY A 130 32.05 -28.47 12.45
C GLY A 130 32.70 -27.63 11.35
N SER A 131 33.78 -28.14 10.75
CA SER A 131 34.45 -27.50 9.62
C SER A 131 33.54 -27.37 8.40
N ALA A 132 32.80 -28.45 8.06
CA ALA A 132 31.87 -28.44 6.94
C ALA A 132 30.76 -27.39 7.11
N ILE A 133 30.19 -27.28 8.32
CA ILE A 133 29.14 -26.28 8.63
C ILE A 133 29.70 -24.86 8.52
N ILE A 134 30.84 -24.58 9.16
CA ILE A 134 31.44 -23.24 9.17
C ILE A 134 31.84 -22.80 7.76
N LEU A 135 32.49 -23.66 7.00
CA LEU A 135 32.94 -23.35 5.64
C LEU A 135 31.76 -23.15 4.68
N THR A 136 30.70 -23.94 4.82
CA THR A 136 29.47 -23.75 4.03
C THR A 136 28.78 -22.43 4.40
N GLY A 137 28.76 -22.07 5.68
CA GLY A 137 28.25 -20.77 6.15
C GLY A 137 29.06 -19.58 5.62
N LEU A 138 30.39 -19.66 5.66
CA LEU A 138 31.29 -18.66 5.09
C LEU A 138 31.09 -18.51 3.59
N LEU A 139 30.86 -19.61 2.88
CA LEU A 139 30.57 -19.61 1.45
C LEU A 139 29.24 -18.86 1.16
N LEU A 140 28.19 -19.08 1.95
CA LEU A 140 26.93 -18.32 1.83
C LEU A 140 27.12 -16.83 2.12
N ILE A 141 27.81 -16.48 3.20
CA ILE A 141 28.10 -15.08 3.57
C ILE A 141 28.90 -14.39 2.45
N SER A 142 29.90 -15.08 1.90
CA SER A 142 30.72 -14.54 0.81
C SER A 142 29.90 -14.24 -0.45
N ILE A 143 28.94 -15.11 -0.82
CA ILE A 143 28.03 -14.89 -1.94
C ILE A 143 27.13 -13.67 -1.67
N ILE A 144 26.63 -13.50 -0.45
CA ILE A 144 25.81 -12.34 -0.04
C ILE A 144 26.64 -11.03 -0.03
N LEU A 145 27.94 -11.09 0.25
CA LEU A 145 28.82 -9.93 0.16
C LEU A 145 29.20 -9.59 -1.30
N MET A 146 29.29 -10.59 -2.17
CA MET A 146 29.62 -10.42 -3.59
C MET A 146 28.43 -9.93 -4.42
N VAL A 147 27.28 -10.56 -4.23
CA VAL A 147 26.02 -10.18 -4.85
C VAL A 147 25.31 -9.27 -3.87
N ASP A 148 24.98 -8.02 -4.22
CA ASP A 148 24.25 -7.08 -3.36
C ASP A 148 22.79 -7.54 -3.13
N LEU A 149 22.62 -8.81 -2.75
CA LEU A 149 21.39 -9.56 -2.57
C LEU A 149 20.96 -9.33 -1.13
N SER A 150 20.41 -8.15 -0.86
CA SER A 150 19.44 -8.05 0.22
C SER A 150 18.23 -8.91 -0.19
N PRO A 151 17.85 -9.95 0.56
CA PRO A 151 16.67 -10.78 0.25
C PRO A 151 15.40 -9.92 0.09
N LEU A 152 15.35 -8.79 0.78
CA LEU A 152 14.28 -7.80 0.72
C LEU A 152 14.27 -7.00 -0.59
N LEU A 153 15.44 -6.69 -1.16
CA LEU A 153 15.55 -5.98 -2.45
C LEU A 153 15.31 -6.92 -3.63
N ALA A 154 15.76 -8.18 -3.56
CA ALA A 154 15.50 -9.18 -4.60
C ALA A 154 13.99 -9.52 -4.69
N LYS A 155 13.31 -9.66 -3.54
CA LYS A 155 11.84 -9.83 -3.51
C LYS A 155 11.11 -8.63 -4.12
N ARG A 156 11.61 -7.40 -3.91
CA ARG A 156 11.10 -6.19 -4.59
C ARG A 156 11.36 -6.21 -6.09
N LYS A 157 12.54 -6.64 -6.54
CA LYS A 157 12.94 -6.65 -7.95
C LYS A 157 12.19 -7.73 -8.76
N ILE A 158 12.04 -8.93 -8.20
CA ILE A 158 11.23 -10.03 -8.76
C ILE A 158 9.75 -9.62 -8.84
N ARG A 159 9.20 -8.96 -7.81
CA ARG A 159 7.83 -8.43 -7.84
C ARG A 159 7.67 -7.33 -8.89
N LYS A 160 8.71 -6.52 -9.14
CA LYS A 160 8.73 -5.49 -10.18
C LYS A 160 8.78 -6.12 -11.57
N GLU A 161 9.63 -7.11 -11.83
CA GLU A 161 9.71 -7.79 -13.14
C GLU A 161 8.47 -8.64 -13.46
N LEU A 162 7.85 -9.28 -12.47
CA LEU A 162 6.56 -9.97 -12.65
C LEU A 162 5.39 -9.01 -12.94
N SER A 163 5.47 -7.76 -12.47
CA SER A 163 4.47 -6.73 -12.79
C SER A 163 4.66 -6.06 -14.16
N ILE A 164 5.80 -6.24 -14.82
CA ILE A 164 6.16 -5.56 -16.08
C ILE A 164 5.68 -6.29 -17.34
N LYS A 165 5.05 -7.48 -17.21
CA LYS A 165 4.42 -8.17 -18.36
C LYS A 165 2.98 -7.74 -18.66
N LYS A 166 2.55 -6.54 -18.24
CA LYS A 166 1.43 -5.82 -18.87
C LYS A 166 2.01 -4.86 -19.90
N LYS A 167 1.61 -5.02 -21.17
CA LYS A 167 1.99 -4.14 -22.27
C LYS A 167 1.82 -2.68 -21.84
N PRO A 168 2.80 -1.80 -22.10
CA PRO A 168 2.65 -0.38 -21.81
C PRO A 168 1.55 0.16 -22.72
N VAL A 169 0.48 0.65 -22.10
CA VAL A 169 -0.43 1.57 -22.78
C VAL A 169 0.42 2.79 -23.09
N VAL A 170 0.67 3.03 -24.38
CA VAL A 170 1.27 4.28 -24.85
C VAL A 170 0.24 5.36 -24.58
N LEU A 171 0.38 6.03 -23.44
CA LEU A 171 -0.34 7.28 -23.20
C LEU A 171 0.16 8.28 -24.25
N PRO A 172 -0.75 8.91 -25.03
CA PRO A 172 -0.34 9.97 -25.92
C PRO A 172 0.37 11.05 -25.08
N LYS A 173 1.49 11.55 -25.61
CA LYS A 173 2.21 12.70 -25.06
C LYS A 173 1.20 13.78 -24.68
N ARG A 174 1.21 14.14 -23.41
CA ARG A 174 0.49 15.27 -22.82
C ARG A 174 0.73 16.49 -23.72
N ARG A 175 -0.27 16.86 -24.51
CA ARG A 175 -0.43 18.25 -24.93
C ARG A 175 -0.66 18.99 -23.62
N GLU A 176 0.24 19.92 -23.30
CA GLU A 176 -0.09 21.03 -22.42
C GLU A 176 -1.18 21.84 -23.15
N GLU A 177 -2.42 21.35 -23.08
CA GLU A 177 -3.55 22.25 -23.07
C GLU A 177 -3.46 22.91 -21.70
N SER A 178 -2.95 24.14 -21.68
CA SER A 178 -3.27 25.12 -20.66
C SER A 178 -4.77 25.05 -20.43
N LEU A 179 -5.18 24.39 -19.35
CA LEU A 179 -6.54 24.38 -18.84
C LEU A 179 -6.85 25.82 -18.46
N ASP A 180 -7.37 26.55 -19.43
CA ASP A 180 -7.79 27.93 -19.31
C ASP A 180 -9.03 27.93 -18.39
N TRP A 181 -8.82 28.14 -17.09
CA TRP A 181 -9.87 28.32 -16.08
C TRP A 181 -10.53 29.69 -16.23
N GLN A 182 -10.94 30.05 -17.45
CA GLN A 182 -11.64 31.30 -17.68
C GLN A 182 -13.07 31.23 -17.16
N LYS A 183 -13.30 32.10 -16.18
CA LYS A 183 -14.57 32.70 -15.74
C LYS A 183 -15.74 32.46 -16.70
N LYS A 184 -16.68 31.63 -16.28
CA LYS A 184 -18.11 31.86 -16.56
C LYS A 184 -18.88 31.75 -15.27
N GLU A 185 -19.71 32.77 -15.08
CA GLU A 185 -20.55 33.02 -13.91
C GLU A 185 -21.53 31.89 -13.61
N GLY A 186 -21.75 31.67 -12.31
CA GLY A 186 -23.09 31.52 -11.74
C GLY A 186 -23.85 30.22 -11.95
N ALA A 187 -23.96 29.45 -10.86
CA ALA A 187 -25.10 28.60 -10.48
C ALA A 187 -25.89 27.93 -11.62
N SER A 188 -25.43 26.77 -12.08
CA SER A 188 -26.37 25.77 -12.60
C SER A 188 -26.96 25.04 -11.40
N SER A 189 -28.12 25.52 -10.91
CA SER A 189 -28.97 24.73 -10.03
C SER A 189 -29.31 23.45 -10.77
N ILE A 190 -28.73 22.31 -10.34
CA ILE A 190 -29.11 21.00 -10.87
C ILE A 190 -30.62 20.87 -10.72
N SER A 191 -31.33 20.71 -11.83
CA SER A 191 -32.80 20.71 -11.84
C SER A 191 -33.41 19.33 -11.55
N SER A 192 -32.63 18.26 -11.66
CA SER A 192 -33.13 16.90 -11.47
C SER A 192 -32.12 15.92 -10.86
N LEU A 193 -32.61 15.11 -9.93
CA LEU A 193 -31.84 14.00 -9.36
C LEU A 193 -31.72 12.83 -10.37
N PRO A 194 -30.67 11.99 -10.27
CA PRO A 194 -30.51 10.82 -11.12
C PRO A 194 -31.69 9.85 -11.05
N SER A 195 -32.11 9.32 -12.20
CA SER A 195 -33.11 8.25 -12.27
C SER A 195 -32.49 6.89 -11.91
N PHE A 196 -33.23 6.05 -11.17
CA PHE A 196 -32.80 4.67 -10.85
C PHE A 196 -32.56 3.80 -12.09
N SER A 197 -33.06 4.20 -13.26
CA SER A 197 -32.79 3.53 -14.54
C SER A 197 -31.32 3.58 -14.96
N LEU A 198 -30.52 4.49 -14.40
CA LEU A 198 -29.06 4.55 -14.63
C LEU A 198 -28.32 3.39 -13.94
N LEU A 199 -28.93 2.79 -12.91
CA LEU A 199 -28.43 1.59 -12.25
C LEU A 199 -28.98 0.33 -12.92
N ASN A 200 -28.18 -0.73 -12.95
CA ASN A 200 -28.56 -1.98 -13.57
C ASN A 200 -29.72 -2.63 -12.78
N PRO A 201 -30.72 -3.19 -13.47
CA PRO A 201 -31.80 -3.91 -12.79
C PRO A 201 -31.24 -5.14 -12.08
N PHE A 202 -31.74 -5.41 -10.88
CA PHE A 202 -31.43 -6.63 -10.16
C PHE A 202 -32.34 -7.76 -10.67
N SER A 203 -31.79 -8.94 -10.95
CA SER A 203 -32.61 -10.08 -11.36
C SER A 203 -33.29 -10.70 -10.13
N SER A 204 -34.60 -10.49 -10.03
CA SER A 204 -35.46 -11.15 -9.03
C SER A 204 -35.45 -12.68 -9.14
N SER A 205 -34.94 -13.23 -10.25
CA SER A 205 -34.81 -14.67 -10.51
C SER A 205 -33.78 -15.40 -9.63
N SER A 206 -32.99 -14.67 -8.84
CA SER A 206 -32.06 -15.26 -7.86
C SER A 206 -32.73 -15.73 -6.56
N PHE A 207 -34.03 -15.48 -6.37
CA PHE A 207 -34.85 -16.04 -5.28
C PHE A 207 -35.34 -17.47 -5.53
N SER A 208 -34.86 -18.18 -6.56
CA SER A 208 -35.06 -19.64 -6.69
C SER A 208 -34.17 -20.47 -5.73
N SER A 209 -33.74 -19.88 -4.61
CA SER A 209 -32.97 -20.53 -3.52
C SER A 209 -33.82 -21.34 -2.54
N SER A 210 -35.15 -21.31 -2.65
CA SER A 210 -36.08 -22.07 -1.78
C SER A 210 -35.66 -23.52 -1.63
N ASP A 211 -35.25 -24.17 -2.72
CA ASP A 211 -35.02 -25.60 -2.73
C ASP A 211 -33.66 -25.99 -2.16
N GLU A 212 -32.62 -25.18 -2.40
CA GLU A 212 -31.31 -25.35 -1.75
C GLU A 212 -31.41 -25.13 -0.24
N VAL A 213 -32.15 -24.10 0.19
CA VAL A 213 -32.36 -23.78 1.62
C VAL A 213 -33.15 -24.89 2.31
N LYS A 214 -34.23 -25.39 1.68
CA LYS A 214 -35.00 -26.53 2.19
C LYS A 214 -34.14 -27.80 2.27
N LEU A 215 -33.31 -28.07 1.27
CA LEU A 215 -32.41 -29.22 1.26
C LEU A 215 -31.36 -29.11 2.38
N ALA A 216 -30.78 -27.93 2.57
CA ALA A 216 -29.83 -27.66 3.65
C ALA A 216 -30.50 -27.82 5.03
N GLY A 217 -31.72 -27.31 5.21
CA GLY A 217 -32.48 -27.49 6.46
C GLY A 217 -32.81 -28.96 6.75
N LYS A 218 -33.18 -29.74 5.73
CA LYS A 218 -33.37 -31.20 5.87
C LYS A 218 -32.08 -31.91 6.27
N LYS A 219 -30.97 -31.60 5.60
CA LYS A 219 -29.65 -32.16 5.95
C LYS A 219 -29.27 -31.80 7.37
N LEU A 220 -29.37 -30.52 7.75
CA LEU A 220 -29.07 -30.04 9.10
C LEU A 220 -29.85 -30.84 10.16
N LYS A 221 -31.16 -30.98 9.99
CA LYS A 221 -32.02 -31.74 10.91
C LYS A 221 -31.62 -33.22 10.97
N GLN A 222 -31.32 -33.84 9.83
CA GLN A 222 -30.90 -35.23 9.76
C GLN A 222 -29.54 -35.45 10.45
N THR A 223 -28.54 -34.64 10.12
CA THR A 223 -27.19 -34.74 10.72
C THR A 223 -27.24 -34.58 12.23
N LEU A 224 -27.97 -33.59 12.73
CA LEU A 224 -28.14 -33.41 14.18
C LEU A 224 -28.82 -34.61 14.84
N LYS A 225 -29.84 -35.19 14.18
CA LYS A 225 -30.51 -36.40 14.65
C LYS A 225 -29.54 -37.60 14.69
N ASP A 226 -28.69 -37.76 13.69
CA ASP A 226 -27.71 -38.85 13.61
C ASP A 226 -26.68 -38.79 14.77
N PHE A 227 -26.37 -37.57 15.26
CA PHE A 227 -25.53 -37.36 16.46
C PHE A 227 -26.31 -37.33 17.79
N GLY A 228 -27.59 -37.71 17.76
CA GLY A 228 -28.47 -37.75 18.93
C GLY A 228 -28.79 -36.36 19.51
N VAL A 229 -28.96 -35.36 18.64
CA VAL A 229 -29.40 -34.02 18.97
C VAL A 229 -30.71 -33.75 18.24
N GLU A 230 -31.83 -33.92 18.95
CA GLU A 230 -33.15 -33.63 18.39
C GLU A 230 -33.47 -32.13 18.41
N ILE A 231 -33.93 -31.63 17.25
CA ILE A 231 -34.21 -30.21 17.03
C ILE A 231 -35.49 -30.00 16.23
N GLU A 232 -36.09 -28.83 16.42
CA GLU A 232 -37.15 -28.29 15.59
C GLU A 232 -36.66 -26.99 14.93
N ILE A 233 -36.86 -26.84 13.62
CA ILE A 233 -36.54 -25.58 12.92
C ILE A 233 -37.77 -24.67 13.06
N ALA A 234 -37.62 -23.60 13.83
CA ALA A 234 -38.71 -22.65 14.11
C ALA A 234 -38.83 -21.58 13.01
N GLU A 235 -37.70 -21.01 12.60
CA GLU A 235 -37.65 -19.96 11.58
C GLU A 235 -36.42 -20.14 10.68
N ILE A 236 -36.55 -19.80 9.40
CA ILE A 236 -35.42 -19.78 8.46
C ILE A 236 -35.30 -18.36 7.93
N LYS A 237 -34.18 -17.71 8.22
CA LYS A 237 -33.85 -16.40 7.68
C LYS A 237 -32.83 -16.56 6.56
N ASP A 238 -33.26 -16.29 5.34
CA ASP A 238 -32.46 -16.49 4.15
C ASP A 238 -31.74 -15.20 3.72
N GLY A 239 -30.56 -14.96 4.29
CA GLY A 239 -29.72 -13.80 3.99
C GLY A 239 -28.91 -13.94 2.69
N PRO A 240 -28.20 -12.89 2.25
CA PRO A 240 -27.47 -12.88 0.98
C PRO A 240 -26.17 -13.72 0.97
N ALA A 241 -25.49 -13.83 2.11
CA ALA A 241 -24.24 -14.57 2.26
C ALA A 241 -24.38 -15.85 3.10
N ILE A 242 -25.34 -15.86 4.04
CA ILE A 242 -25.61 -16.98 4.94
C ILE A 242 -27.11 -17.22 5.03
N THR A 243 -27.48 -18.45 5.33
CA THR A 243 -28.83 -18.83 5.73
C THR A 243 -28.79 -19.18 7.21
N ARG A 244 -29.65 -18.55 8.01
CA ARG A 244 -29.75 -18.80 9.44
C ARG A 244 -30.98 -19.67 9.73
N PHE A 245 -30.73 -20.83 10.34
CA PHE A 245 -31.77 -21.71 10.87
C PHE A 245 -31.92 -21.42 12.36
N GLU A 246 -33.03 -20.80 12.77
CA GLU A 246 -33.38 -20.64 14.17
C GLU A 246 -34.05 -21.93 14.66
N ILE A 247 -33.36 -22.65 15.55
CA ILE A 247 -33.75 -23.98 16.00
C ILE A 247 -34.08 -23.98 17.49
N LYS A 248 -35.05 -24.82 17.86
CA LYS A 248 -35.40 -25.14 19.24
C LYS A 248 -34.83 -26.50 19.59
N LEU A 249 -34.07 -26.57 20.68
CA LEU A 249 -33.53 -27.82 21.21
C LEU A 249 -34.61 -28.58 22.00
N ALA A 250 -34.64 -29.91 21.88
CA ALA A 250 -35.49 -30.73 22.74
C ALA A 250 -35.06 -30.61 24.22
N PRO A 251 -35.99 -30.75 25.19
CA PRO A 251 -35.68 -30.68 26.61
C PRO A 251 -34.57 -31.64 27.04
N GLY A 252 -33.65 -31.17 27.88
CA GLY A 252 -32.53 -31.98 28.40
C GLY A 252 -31.28 -32.03 27.52
N ILE A 253 -31.34 -31.53 26.28
CA ILE A 253 -30.15 -31.44 25.42
C ILE A 253 -29.30 -30.23 25.82
N LYS A 254 -28.04 -30.48 26.17
CA LYS A 254 -27.06 -29.41 26.49
C LYS A 254 -26.63 -28.68 25.22
N VAL A 255 -26.62 -27.34 25.29
CA VAL A 255 -26.12 -26.45 24.23
C VAL A 255 -24.69 -26.80 23.81
N SER A 256 -23.83 -27.17 24.75
CA SER A 256 -22.43 -27.54 24.48
C SER A 256 -22.30 -28.71 23.50
N LYS A 257 -23.27 -29.63 23.49
CA LYS A 257 -23.30 -30.76 22.54
C LYS A 257 -23.46 -30.26 21.11
N LEU A 258 -24.31 -29.26 20.89
CA LEU A 258 -24.47 -28.65 19.58
C LEU A 258 -23.22 -27.88 19.16
N MET A 259 -22.64 -27.09 20.08
CA MET A 259 -21.41 -26.32 19.81
C MET A 259 -20.26 -27.20 19.33
N ASN A 260 -20.11 -28.39 19.88
CA ASN A 260 -19.05 -29.33 19.51
C ASN A 260 -19.26 -29.98 18.13
N LEU A 261 -20.49 -29.97 17.60
CA LEU A 261 -20.82 -30.53 16.28
C LEU A 261 -20.63 -29.55 15.13
N SER A 262 -20.14 -28.32 15.37
CA SER A 262 -19.99 -27.30 14.33
C SER A 262 -19.17 -27.78 13.12
N SER A 263 -18.11 -28.55 13.37
CA SER A 263 -17.22 -29.09 12.33
C SER A 263 -17.90 -30.21 11.54
N ASP A 264 -18.63 -31.09 12.21
CA ASP A 264 -19.37 -32.19 11.58
C ASP A 264 -20.54 -31.68 10.74
N LEU A 265 -21.23 -30.64 11.22
CA LEU A 265 -22.27 -29.94 10.46
C LEU A 265 -21.68 -29.28 9.21
N ALA A 266 -20.52 -28.64 9.32
CA ALA A 266 -19.84 -28.02 8.18
C ALA A 266 -19.48 -29.06 7.11
N LEU A 267 -18.96 -30.22 7.54
CA LEU A 267 -18.65 -31.34 6.66
C LEU A 267 -19.90 -31.88 5.95
N SER A 268 -20.98 -32.13 6.70
CA SER A 268 -22.22 -32.69 6.18
C SER A 268 -22.94 -31.76 5.19
N LEU A 269 -22.90 -30.46 5.46
CA LEU A 269 -23.48 -29.42 4.60
C LEU A 269 -22.57 -29.02 3.43
N ALA A 270 -21.33 -29.52 3.41
CA ALA A 270 -20.29 -29.15 2.44
C ALA A 270 -20.04 -27.64 2.39
N VAL A 271 -19.84 -27.04 3.56
CA VAL A 271 -19.53 -25.61 3.75
C VAL A 271 -18.22 -25.46 4.55
N PRO A 272 -17.50 -24.34 4.43
CA PRO A 272 -16.21 -24.15 5.12
C PRO A 272 -16.32 -24.23 6.64
N ASN A 273 -17.40 -23.67 7.20
CA ASN A 273 -17.69 -23.66 8.62
C ASN A 273 -19.19 -23.41 8.85
N VAL A 274 -19.68 -23.78 10.03
CA VAL A 274 -21.00 -23.42 10.55
C VAL A 274 -20.83 -22.65 11.84
N ARG A 275 -21.52 -21.51 11.98
CA ARG A 275 -21.49 -20.71 13.21
C ARG A 275 -22.78 -20.95 14.00
N ILE A 276 -22.64 -21.16 15.30
CA ILE A 276 -23.76 -21.39 16.20
C ILE A 276 -23.83 -20.21 17.17
N GLU A 277 -24.96 -19.49 17.16
CA GLU A 277 -25.26 -18.36 18.03
C GLU A 277 -26.25 -18.80 19.12
N VAL A 278 -25.88 -18.61 20.40
CA VAL A 278 -26.72 -19.00 21.54
C VAL A 278 -26.68 -17.92 22.62
N PRO A 279 -27.84 -17.43 23.11
CA PRO A 279 -29.15 -17.48 22.45
C PRO A 279 -29.22 -16.52 21.25
N VAL A 280 -30.16 -16.74 20.33
CA VAL A 280 -30.51 -15.71 19.34
C VAL A 280 -31.10 -14.52 20.09
N SER A 281 -30.60 -13.31 19.80
CA SER A 281 -30.93 -12.06 20.51
C SER A 281 -32.39 -11.97 21.00
N GLY A 282 -32.58 -12.12 22.33
CA GLY A 282 -33.88 -11.99 23.00
C GLY A 282 -34.86 -13.17 22.87
N ARG A 283 -34.49 -14.28 22.22
CA ARG A 283 -35.33 -15.47 22.02
C ARG A 283 -34.67 -16.73 22.59
N SER A 284 -35.46 -17.67 23.12
CA SER A 284 -34.99 -18.99 23.57
C SER A 284 -34.73 -19.97 22.41
N LEU A 285 -34.06 -19.49 21.37
CA LEU A 285 -33.70 -20.24 20.16
C LEU A 285 -32.18 -20.24 19.98
N VAL A 286 -31.70 -21.23 19.24
CA VAL A 286 -30.30 -21.33 18.82
C VAL A 286 -30.22 -21.02 17.33
N GLY A 287 -29.32 -20.12 16.92
CA GLY A 287 -29.13 -19.76 15.52
C GLY A 287 -28.01 -20.58 14.91
N VAL A 288 -28.31 -21.38 13.89
CA VAL A 288 -27.29 -22.08 13.09
C VAL A 288 -27.11 -21.34 11.76
N GLU A 289 -25.97 -20.66 11.62
CA GLU A 289 -25.58 -19.90 10.44
C GLU A 289 -24.81 -20.79 9.47
N VAL A 290 -25.39 -21.02 8.29
CA VAL A 290 -24.81 -21.84 7.22
C VAL A 290 -24.41 -20.91 6.05
N PRO A 291 -23.13 -20.87 5.66
CA PRO A 291 -22.71 -20.10 4.50
C PRO A 291 -23.35 -20.58 3.19
N ARG A 292 -23.71 -19.66 2.31
CA ARG A 292 -24.14 -20.00 0.95
C ARG A 292 -22.95 -20.44 0.10
N LYS A 293 -23.21 -21.35 -0.83
CA LYS A 293 -22.22 -21.77 -1.84
C LYS A 293 -21.91 -20.68 -2.87
N LYS A 294 -22.92 -19.85 -3.20
CA LYS A 294 -22.77 -18.65 -4.05
C LYS A 294 -23.31 -17.45 -3.28
N ILE A 295 -22.47 -16.44 -3.10
CA ILE A 295 -22.86 -15.18 -2.45
C ILE A 295 -23.67 -14.39 -3.46
N ASN A 296 -24.87 -13.96 -3.08
CA ASN A 296 -25.66 -13.06 -3.91
C ASN A 296 -25.21 -11.62 -3.64
N PHE A 297 -24.87 -10.89 -4.70
CA PHE A 297 -24.62 -9.46 -4.60
C PHE A 297 -25.90 -8.75 -4.15
N VAL A 298 -25.76 -7.87 -3.17
CA VAL A 298 -26.83 -6.95 -2.76
C VAL A 298 -26.71 -5.72 -3.64
N TYR A 299 -27.51 -5.61 -4.70
CA TYR A 299 -27.37 -4.49 -5.65
C TYR A 299 -27.83 -3.18 -5.03
N LEU A 300 -27.06 -2.10 -5.23
CA LEU A 300 -27.40 -0.79 -4.67
C LEU A 300 -28.81 -0.32 -5.11
N ARG A 301 -29.15 -0.54 -6.38
CA ARG A 301 -30.47 -0.20 -6.93
C ARG A 301 -31.63 -0.80 -6.12
N GLU A 302 -31.50 -2.07 -5.71
CA GLU A 302 -32.51 -2.76 -4.91
C GLU A 302 -32.81 -2.00 -3.62
N LEU A 303 -31.77 -1.49 -2.97
CA LEU A 303 -31.88 -0.78 -1.69
C LEU A 303 -32.44 0.63 -1.89
N LEU A 304 -31.96 1.35 -2.91
CA LEU A 304 -32.41 2.73 -3.19
C LEU A 304 -33.85 2.80 -3.72
N GLU A 305 -34.36 1.77 -4.40
CA GLU A 305 -35.76 1.71 -4.84
C GLU A 305 -36.74 1.44 -3.67
N SER A 306 -36.23 1.10 -2.49
CA SER A 306 -37.07 0.84 -1.31
C SER A 306 -37.87 2.06 -0.88
N LYS A 307 -39.06 1.82 -0.29
CA LYS A 307 -39.92 2.88 0.25
C LYS A 307 -39.23 3.69 1.35
N GLN A 308 -38.35 3.05 2.14
CA GLN A 308 -37.65 3.70 3.24
C GLN A 308 -36.66 4.75 2.73
N PHE A 309 -35.91 4.46 1.66
CA PHE A 309 -35.03 5.45 1.04
C PHE A 309 -35.82 6.59 0.40
N ARG A 310 -36.83 6.27 -0.42
CA ARG A 310 -37.62 7.25 -1.18
C ARG A 310 -38.39 8.24 -0.31
N LYS A 311 -38.81 7.83 0.89
CA LYS A 311 -39.59 8.66 1.82
C LYS A 311 -38.74 9.43 2.83
N SER A 312 -37.47 9.05 3.01
CA SER A 312 -36.59 9.75 3.95
C SER A 312 -36.33 11.16 3.42
N GLU A 313 -36.12 12.13 4.31
CA GLU A 313 -35.65 13.49 3.96
C GLU A 313 -34.15 13.70 4.30
N THR A 314 -33.56 12.75 5.02
CA THR A 314 -32.19 12.78 5.54
C THR A 314 -31.13 12.73 4.42
N LYS A 315 -30.53 13.87 4.08
CA LYS A 315 -29.65 14.02 2.91
C LYS A 315 -28.41 13.11 2.91
N LEU A 316 -27.91 12.74 4.09
CA LEU A 316 -26.73 11.90 4.26
C LEU A 316 -27.03 10.43 4.58
N LEU A 317 -28.27 9.97 4.34
CA LEU A 317 -28.64 8.57 4.48
C LEU A 317 -28.09 7.75 3.30
N PHE A 318 -27.48 6.61 3.61
CA PHE A 318 -27.10 5.61 2.62
C PHE A 318 -27.38 4.19 3.15
N PRO A 319 -27.67 3.22 2.28
CA PRO A 319 -27.70 1.83 2.66
C PRO A 319 -26.27 1.29 2.73
N LEU A 320 -25.90 0.70 3.87
CA LEU A 320 -24.63 0.00 3.97
C LEU A 320 -24.69 -1.35 3.22
N GLY A 321 -25.85 -1.98 3.25
CA GLY A 321 -26.07 -3.31 2.69
C GLY A 321 -27.19 -4.03 3.42
N LYS A 322 -27.13 -5.37 3.44
CA LYS A 322 -28.07 -6.20 4.21
C LYS A 322 -27.33 -6.96 5.31
N ASP A 323 -27.96 -7.11 6.45
CA ASP A 323 -27.43 -7.97 7.50
C ASP A 323 -27.59 -9.46 7.16
N ILE A 324 -27.24 -10.30 8.12
CA ILE A 324 -27.38 -11.75 8.06
C ILE A 324 -28.84 -12.25 8.01
N ALA A 325 -29.80 -11.46 8.48
CA ALA A 325 -31.23 -11.75 8.38
C ALA A 325 -31.82 -11.33 7.03
N GLY A 326 -31.10 -10.50 6.26
CA GLY A 326 -31.55 -9.92 4.99
C GLY A 326 -32.15 -8.52 5.14
N ASP A 327 -32.16 -7.98 6.36
CA ASP A 327 -32.67 -6.65 6.65
C ASP A 327 -31.67 -5.59 6.19
N THR A 328 -32.18 -4.50 5.61
CA THR A 328 -31.31 -3.42 5.11
C THR A 328 -30.78 -2.60 6.27
N ILE A 329 -29.46 -2.46 6.33
CA ILE A 329 -28.77 -1.63 7.31
C ILE A 329 -28.63 -0.22 6.73
N TRP A 330 -29.44 0.69 7.25
CA TRP A 330 -29.40 2.11 6.90
C TRP A 330 -28.47 2.85 7.84
N VAL A 331 -27.65 3.73 7.27
CA VAL A 331 -26.73 4.58 8.02
C VAL A 331 -26.96 6.02 7.61
N ASP A 332 -27.12 6.90 8.60
CA ASP A 332 -27.15 8.34 8.38
C ASP A 332 -25.83 8.96 8.85
N LEU A 333 -25.04 9.48 7.91
CA LEU A 333 -23.76 10.12 8.24
C LEU A 333 -23.97 11.37 9.11
N GLY A 334 -25.12 12.04 9.03
CA GLY A 334 -25.47 13.20 9.84
C GLY A 334 -25.53 12.88 11.34
N SER A 335 -26.08 11.71 11.68
CA SER A 335 -26.11 11.19 13.06
C SER A 335 -24.76 10.64 13.55
N LEU A 336 -23.90 10.20 12.63
CA LEU A 336 -22.57 9.69 12.96
C LEU A 336 -21.59 10.85 13.20
N PRO A 337 -20.67 10.75 14.17
CA PRO A 337 -19.58 11.71 14.26
C PRO A 337 -18.71 11.62 12.99
N HIS A 338 -17.98 10.50 12.81
CA HIS A 338 -17.14 10.24 11.64
C HIS A 338 -17.03 8.72 11.42
N LEU A 339 -16.73 8.30 10.19
CA LEU A 339 -16.67 6.89 9.79
C LEU A 339 -15.25 6.47 9.40
N LEU A 340 -14.74 5.41 10.03
CA LEU A 340 -13.48 4.77 9.65
C LEU A 340 -13.75 3.46 8.90
N ILE A 341 -13.14 3.29 7.73
CA ILE A 341 -13.29 2.12 6.86
C ILE A 341 -11.93 1.43 6.68
N GLY A 342 -11.79 0.19 7.12
CA GLY A 342 -10.59 -0.61 6.91
C GLY A 342 -10.86 -1.88 6.11
N GLY A 343 -9.85 -2.41 5.43
CA GLY A 343 -9.96 -3.70 4.74
C GLY A 343 -8.84 -3.95 3.74
N ALA A 344 -8.54 -5.21 3.44
CA ALA A 344 -7.51 -5.54 2.44
C ALA A 344 -7.92 -5.11 1.02
N THR A 345 -6.95 -4.98 0.10
CA THR A 345 -7.23 -4.75 -1.32
C THR A 345 -8.18 -5.82 -1.88
N GLY A 346 -9.19 -5.41 -2.65
CA GLY A 346 -10.18 -6.32 -3.26
C GLY A 346 -11.26 -6.85 -2.31
N SER A 347 -11.29 -6.42 -1.04
CA SER A 347 -12.26 -6.90 -0.05
C SER A 347 -13.67 -6.28 -0.19
N GLY A 348 -13.79 -5.12 -0.85
CA GLY A 348 -15.04 -4.40 -1.03
C GLY A 348 -15.01 -2.90 -0.65
N LYS A 349 -13.91 -2.42 -0.06
CA LYS A 349 -13.73 -1.03 0.40
C LYS A 349 -14.13 0.03 -0.63
N SER A 350 -13.55 0.00 -1.83
CA SER A 350 -13.79 1.03 -2.84
C SER A 350 -15.22 1.00 -3.37
N ILE A 351 -15.81 -0.19 -3.52
CA ILE A 351 -17.23 -0.35 -3.91
C ILE A 351 -18.15 0.24 -2.84
N CYS A 352 -17.81 0.08 -1.56
CA CYS A 352 -18.57 0.67 -0.46
C CYS A 352 -18.49 2.21 -0.46
N ILE A 353 -17.31 2.79 -0.65
CA ILE A 353 -17.16 4.26 -0.77
C ILE A 353 -17.98 4.79 -1.94
N ASN A 354 -17.89 4.14 -3.10
CA ASN A 354 -18.70 4.49 -4.27
C ASN A 354 -20.21 4.37 -3.97
N SER A 355 -20.62 3.32 -3.27
CA SER A 355 -22.02 3.16 -2.87
C SER A 355 -22.51 4.29 -1.98
N ILE A 356 -21.69 4.73 -1.01
CA ILE A 356 -22.01 5.87 -0.13
C ILE A 356 -22.18 7.14 -0.94
N ILE A 357 -21.19 7.48 -1.79
CA ILE A 357 -21.22 8.70 -2.61
C ILE A 357 -22.45 8.70 -3.52
N ILE A 358 -22.68 7.59 -4.25
CA ILE A 358 -23.80 7.49 -5.18
C ILE A 358 -25.13 7.57 -4.42
N SER A 359 -25.27 6.94 -3.26
CA SER A 359 -26.49 7.02 -2.46
C SER A 359 -26.85 8.45 -2.08
N ILE A 360 -25.84 9.26 -1.72
CA ILE A 360 -26.03 10.68 -1.42
C ILE A 360 -26.41 11.46 -2.69
N LEU A 361 -25.72 11.21 -3.81
CA LEU A 361 -25.99 11.86 -5.10
C LEU A 361 -27.39 11.57 -5.67
N TYR A 362 -28.01 10.45 -5.27
CA TYR A 362 -29.40 10.12 -5.64
C TYR A 362 -30.45 10.92 -4.88
N ARG A 363 -30.05 11.73 -3.88
CA ARG A 363 -31.01 12.39 -2.98
C ARG A 363 -30.65 13.81 -2.54
N ALA A 364 -29.46 14.28 -2.88
CA ALA A 364 -28.96 15.59 -2.47
C ALA A 364 -28.49 16.40 -3.67
N PHE A 365 -28.93 17.65 -3.73
CA PHE A 365 -28.46 18.63 -4.70
C PHE A 365 -27.13 19.26 -4.24
N PRO A 366 -26.36 19.92 -5.13
CA PRO A 366 -25.05 20.49 -4.80
C PRO A 366 -25.06 21.62 -3.77
N ASP A 367 -26.19 22.30 -3.62
CA ASP A 367 -26.49 23.33 -2.62
C ASP A 367 -26.85 22.71 -1.25
N GLU A 368 -27.21 21.43 -1.21
CA GLU A 368 -27.49 20.70 0.03
C GLU A 368 -26.29 19.91 0.53
N VAL A 369 -25.50 19.31 -0.38
CA VAL A 369 -24.32 18.50 -0.04
C VAL A 369 -23.16 18.79 -1.00
N LYS A 370 -21.99 19.01 -0.42
CA LYS A 370 -20.72 19.17 -1.10
C LYS A 370 -19.73 18.08 -0.71
N PHE A 371 -18.81 17.75 -1.63
CA PHE A 371 -17.75 16.76 -1.42
C PHE A 371 -16.35 17.37 -1.54
N LEU A 372 -15.46 16.91 -0.66
CA LEU A 372 -14.02 17.03 -0.80
C LEU A 372 -13.42 15.63 -0.88
N LEU A 373 -12.82 15.28 -2.01
CA LEU A 373 -12.31 13.93 -2.27
C LEU A 373 -10.79 13.93 -2.30
N ILE A 374 -10.17 13.06 -1.49
CA ILE A 374 -8.72 12.88 -1.43
C ILE A 374 -8.40 11.42 -1.83
N ASP A 375 -7.81 11.25 -3.01
CA ASP A 375 -7.40 9.97 -3.60
C ASP A 375 -5.94 10.05 -4.08
N PRO A 376 -4.96 9.76 -3.20
CA PRO A 376 -3.55 9.82 -3.54
C PRO A 376 -3.12 8.78 -4.58
N LYS A 377 -3.96 7.77 -4.86
CA LYS A 377 -3.64 6.71 -5.83
C LYS A 377 -4.22 6.96 -7.22
N THR A 378 -5.15 7.91 -7.38
CA THR A 378 -5.83 8.24 -8.65
C THR A 378 -6.56 7.05 -9.29
N VAL A 379 -7.09 6.14 -8.48
CA VAL A 379 -7.72 4.91 -8.99
C VAL A 379 -9.23 4.92 -8.78
N GLU A 380 -9.70 5.38 -7.63
CA GLU A 380 -11.06 5.08 -7.17
C GLU A 380 -11.99 6.30 -7.29
N LEU A 381 -11.49 7.50 -6.99
CA LEU A 381 -12.32 8.72 -6.94
C LEU A 381 -12.10 9.67 -8.13
N VAL A 382 -11.27 9.26 -9.09
CA VAL A 382 -10.98 10.05 -10.30
C VAL A 382 -12.21 10.24 -11.19
N ASP A 383 -13.14 9.27 -11.18
CA ASP A 383 -14.34 9.30 -12.02
C ASP A 383 -15.22 10.53 -11.67
N TYR A 384 -15.27 10.92 -10.40
CA TYR A 384 -16.09 12.03 -9.90
C TYR A 384 -15.60 13.42 -10.32
N ILE A 385 -14.39 13.55 -10.90
CA ILE A 385 -13.86 14.86 -11.31
C ILE A 385 -14.86 15.58 -12.23
N GLY A 386 -15.30 16.76 -11.82
CA GLY A 386 -16.22 17.60 -12.59
C GLY A 386 -17.69 17.47 -12.23
N ILE A 387 -18.09 16.68 -11.22
CA ILE A 387 -19.47 16.74 -10.72
C ILE A 387 -19.72 18.08 -9.98
N PRO A 388 -20.92 18.66 -10.02
CA PRO A 388 -21.20 19.97 -9.40
C PRO A 388 -21.09 20.00 -7.87
N HIS A 389 -21.15 18.83 -7.21
CA HIS A 389 -21.01 18.68 -5.77
C HIS A 389 -19.57 18.86 -5.27
N LEU A 390 -18.55 18.84 -6.13
CA LEU A 390 -17.16 19.02 -5.70
C LEU A 390 -16.84 20.48 -5.37
N ILE A 391 -16.21 20.70 -4.21
CA ILE A 391 -15.65 22.02 -3.85
C ILE A 391 -14.23 22.21 -4.38
N PHE A 392 -13.59 21.12 -4.78
CA PHE A 392 -12.24 21.09 -5.32
C PHE A 392 -12.07 19.85 -6.22
N PRO A 393 -11.22 19.88 -7.26
CA PRO A 393 -10.86 18.65 -7.98
C PRO A 393 -10.37 17.55 -7.02
N THR A 394 -10.52 16.29 -7.40
CA THR A 394 -10.02 15.19 -6.58
C THR A 394 -8.53 15.38 -6.27
N ILE A 395 -8.19 15.44 -4.98
CA ILE A 395 -6.85 15.74 -4.51
C ILE A 395 -5.99 14.49 -4.55
N THR A 396 -4.86 14.59 -5.24
CA THR A 396 -3.91 13.48 -5.41
C THR A 396 -2.60 13.71 -4.67
N ASP A 397 -2.24 14.98 -4.47
CA ASP A 397 -1.01 15.38 -3.78
C ASP A 397 -1.21 15.50 -2.27
N VAL A 398 -0.20 15.10 -1.50
CA VAL A 398 -0.29 15.08 -0.03
C VAL A 398 -0.19 16.47 0.58
N LYS A 399 0.60 17.38 0.00
CA LYS A 399 0.66 18.78 0.49
C LYS A 399 -0.69 19.45 0.27
N GLN A 400 -1.26 19.32 -0.93
CA GLN A 400 -2.61 19.81 -1.24
C GLN A 400 -3.67 19.22 -0.29
N ALA A 401 -3.57 17.92 0.03
CA ALA A 401 -4.48 17.29 1.00
C ALA A 401 -4.37 17.92 2.39
N ASN A 402 -3.15 18.21 2.87
CA ASN A 402 -2.96 18.90 4.15
C ASN A 402 -3.62 20.29 4.13
N TYR A 403 -3.42 21.07 3.08
CA TYR A 403 -4.00 22.41 2.97
C TYR A 403 -5.52 22.39 2.90
N ALA A 404 -6.08 21.47 2.12
CA ALA A 404 -7.53 21.32 2.04
C ALA A 404 -8.12 20.92 3.41
N LEU A 405 -7.46 20.06 4.17
CA LEU A 405 -7.90 19.70 5.52
C LEU A 405 -7.72 20.86 6.52
N GLU A 406 -6.66 21.68 6.41
CA GLU A 406 -6.52 22.91 7.19
C GLU A 406 -7.65 23.91 6.86
N TRP A 407 -8.02 24.04 5.58
CA TRP A 407 -9.18 24.84 5.16
C TRP A 407 -10.49 24.29 5.75
N VAL A 408 -10.68 22.97 5.79
CA VAL A 408 -11.85 22.35 6.44
C VAL A 408 -11.94 22.73 7.92
N VAL A 409 -10.82 22.77 8.65
CA VAL A 409 -10.82 23.22 10.05
C VAL A 409 -11.32 24.66 10.16
N GLU A 410 -10.91 25.53 9.25
CA GLU A 410 -11.32 26.93 9.25
C GLU A 410 -12.80 27.10 8.86
N GLU A 411 -13.27 26.34 7.88
CA GLU A 411 -14.69 26.29 7.52
C GLU A 411 -15.57 25.85 8.69
N VAL A 412 -15.14 24.83 9.46
CA VAL A 412 -15.84 24.40 10.69
C VAL A 412 -15.93 25.55 11.70
N ARG A 413 -14.87 26.35 11.88
CA ARG A 413 -14.89 27.52 12.77
C ARG A 413 -15.85 28.60 12.29
N LYS A 414 -15.79 28.96 11.01
CA LYS A 414 -16.69 29.94 10.39
C LYS A 414 -18.17 29.54 10.57
N ARG A 415 -18.49 28.25 10.43
CA ARG A 415 -19.84 27.74 10.68
C ARG A 415 -20.27 27.92 12.13
N TYR A 416 -19.41 27.60 13.10
CA TYR A 416 -19.72 27.85 14.51
C TYR A 416 -19.99 29.33 14.81
N GLU A 417 -19.20 30.23 14.24
CA GLU A 417 -19.41 31.67 14.42
C GLU A 417 -20.77 32.11 13.87
N LYS A 418 -21.13 31.66 12.66
CA LYS A 418 -22.46 31.91 12.07
C LYS A 418 -23.59 31.35 12.95
N PHE A 419 -23.42 30.16 13.51
CA PHE A 419 -24.42 29.54 14.38
C PHE A 419 -24.61 30.31 15.67
N ASN A 420 -23.51 30.73 16.30
CA ASN A 420 -23.52 31.53 17.52
C ASN A 420 -24.19 32.89 17.28
N GLN A 421 -23.85 33.58 16.18
CA GLN A 421 -24.48 34.85 15.79
C GLN A 421 -25.99 34.68 15.54
N SER A 422 -26.40 33.53 15.01
CA SER A 422 -27.80 33.20 14.72
C SER A 422 -28.55 32.59 15.91
N GLY A 423 -27.88 32.34 17.04
CA GLY A 423 -28.45 31.73 18.24
C GLY A 423 -28.83 30.25 18.10
N VAL A 424 -28.23 29.51 17.16
CA VAL A 424 -28.51 28.10 16.89
C VAL A 424 -27.32 27.21 17.25
N ARG A 425 -27.54 25.91 17.43
CA ARG A 425 -26.51 24.97 17.93
C ARG A 425 -25.92 24.05 16.86
N ASN A 426 -26.63 23.82 15.76
CA ASN A 426 -26.23 22.88 14.71
C ASN A 426 -26.72 23.35 13.34
N ILE A 427 -26.19 22.70 12.30
CA ILE A 427 -26.51 22.99 10.91
C ILE A 427 -27.99 22.79 10.59
N GLU A 428 -28.65 21.78 11.17
CA GLU A 428 -30.08 21.53 10.95
C GLU A 428 -30.91 22.73 11.40
N SER A 429 -30.67 23.21 12.63
CA SER A 429 -31.37 24.36 13.18
C SER A 429 -31.03 25.65 12.44
N PHE A 430 -29.79 25.79 11.98
CA PHE A 430 -29.37 26.92 11.16
C PHE A 430 -30.10 26.95 9.82
N ASN A 431 -30.11 25.84 9.08
CA ASN A 431 -30.74 25.76 7.77
C ASN A 431 -32.26 25.92 7.86
N LEU A 432 -32.91 25.31 8.86
CA LEU A 432 -34.35 25.51 9.12
C LEU A 432 -34.69 26.97 9.45
N LYS A 433 -33.77 27.70 10.10
CA LYS A 433 -33.94 29.12 10.38
C LYS A 433 -33.77 29.95 9.10
N MET A 434 -32.73 29.68 8.31
CA MET A 434 -32.51 30.36 7.03
C MET A 434 -33.66 30.14 6.06
N GLU A 435 -34.23 28.94 5.99
CA GLU A 435 -35.40 28.65 5.15
C GLU A 435 -36.62 29.51 5.55
N LYS A 436 -36.85 29.72 6.85
CA LYS A 436 -37.94 30.58 7.35
C LYS A 436 -37.69 32.06 7.15
N GLU A 437 -36.42 32.47 7.16
CA GLU A 437 -35.99 33.87 7.03
C GLU A 437 -35.60 34.24 5.58
N GLU A 438 -35.85 33.34 4.62
CA GLU A 438 -35.43 33.46 3.20
C GLU A 438 -33.91 33.76 3.05
N GLY A 439 -33.11 33.24 3.98
CA GLY A 439 -31.66 33.31 3.99
C GLY A 439 -30.99 32.16 3.25
N GLU A 440 -29.67 32.24 3.12
CA GLU A 440 -28.87 31.21 2.44
C GLU A 440 -28.53 30.05 3.38
N ALA A 441 -29.04 28.86 3.06
CA ALA A 441 -28.70 27.63 3.76
C ALA A 441 -27.26 27.19 3.46
N ILE A 442 -26.62 26.51 4.42
CA ILE A 442 -25.25 26.00 4.26
C ILE A 442 -25.31 24.51 3.89
N PRO A 443 -24.57 24.07 2.84
CA PRO A 443 -24.51 22.66 2.50
C PRO A 443 -23.76 21.84 3.55
N TYR A 444 -24.17 20.59 3.72
CA TYR A 444 -23.32 19.59 4.37
C TYR A 444 -22.03 19.38 3.56
N LEU A 445 -20.91 19.16 4.25
CA LEU A 445 -19.63 18.87 3.60
C LEU A 445 -19.17 17.47 3.99
N VAL A 446 -19.06 16.58 3.01
CA VAL A 446 -18.54 15.22 3.19
C VAL A 446 -17.11 15.15 2.66
N VAL A 447 -16.17 14.97 3.58
CA VAL A 447 -14.75 14.83 3.28
C VAL A 447 -14.38 13.35 3.26
N ILE A 448 -13.90 12.86 2.12
CA ILE A 448 -13.58 11.45 1.91
C ILE A 448 -12.09 11.29 1.62
N ILE A 449 -11.42 10.47 2.43
CA ILE A 449 -10.03 10.09 2.25
C ILE A 449 -9.98 8.61 1.87
N ASP A 450 -9.64 8.27 0.62
CA ASP A 450 -9.64 6.88 0.17
C ASP A 450 -8.54 6.02 0.81
N GLU A 451 -7.34 6.60 0.98
CA GLU A 451 -6.20 5.91 1.60
C GLU A 451 -5.47 6.82 2.58
N LEU A 452 -5.86 6.73 3.85
CA LEU A 452 -5.23 7.44 4.95
C LEU A 452 -3.73 7.09 5.07
N ALA A 453 -3.36 5.83 4.81
CA ALA A 453 -1.98 5.37 4.99
C ALA A 453 -0.99 6.16 4.13
N ASP A 454 -1.35 6.48 2.89
CA ASP A 454 -0.46 7.20 1.97
C ASP A 454 -0.24 8.65 2.44
N LEU A 455 -1.26 9.27 3.04
CA LEU A 455 -1.13 10.60 3.64
C LEU A 455 -0.30 10.55 4.94
N MET A 456 -0.57 9.58 5.82
CA MET A 456 0.12 9.41 7.10
C MET A 456 1.61 9.08 6.93
N MET A 457 1.98 8.32 5.90
CA MET A 457 3.38 7.98 5.63
C MET A 457 4.24 9.18 5.23
N LEU A 458 3.63 10.23 4.67
CA LEU A 458 4.32 11.41 4.17
C LEU A 458 4.21 12.61 5.12
N ALA A 459 3.03 12.83 5.71
CA ALA A 459 2.77 13.98 6.58
C ALA A 459 2.74 13.64 8.09
N GLY A 460 2.65 12.35 8.44
CA GLY A 460 2.77 11.84 9.80
C GLY A 460 1.86 12.54 10.82
N ALA A 461 2.47 12.95 11.94
CA ALA A 461 1.77 13.52 13.10
C ALA A 461 1.08 14.87 12.82
N LYS A 462 1.51 15.65 11.82
CA LYS A 462 0.86 16.93 11.50
C LYS A 462 -0.55 16.68 10.97
N LEU A 463 -0.68 15.77 9.99
CA LEU A 463 -1.95 15.38 9.41
C LEU A 463 -2.89 14.75 10.44
N GLU A 464 -2.37 13.85 11.27
CA GLU A 464 -3.15 13.19 12.33
C GLU A 464 -3.84 14.21 13.25
N LYS A 465 -3.11 15.25 13.67
CA LYS A 465 -3.66 16.33 14.50
C LYS A 465 -4.76 17.10 13.80
N ILE A 466 -4.61 17.37 12.49
CA ILE A 466 -5.64 18.07 11.70
C ILE A 466 -6.90 17.22 11.60
N ILE A 467 -6.76 15.93 11.23
CA ILE A 467 -7.89 15.01 11.12
C ILE A 467 -8.63 14.89 12.46
N CYS A 468 -7.89 14.72 13.57
CA CYS A 468 -8.48 14.67 14.90
C CYS A 468 -9.18 15.99 15.27
N ARG A 469 -8.59 17.13 14.90
CA ARG A 469 -9.17 18.45 15.18
C ARG A 469 -10.49 18.65 14.46
N ILE A 470 -10.57 18.28 13.17
CA ILE A 470 -11.83 18.29 12.43
C ILE A 470 -12.82 17.37 13.14
N ALA A 471 -12.42 16.14 13.45
CA ALA A 471 -13.31 15.15 14.03
C ALA A 471 -13.89 15.55 15.40
N GLN A 472 -13.16 16.36 16.16
CA GLN A 472 -13.61 16.89 17.45
C GLN A 472 -14.60 18.06 17.32
N LEU A 473 -14.42 18.90 16.30
CA LEU A 473 -15.20 20.14 16.16
C LEU A 473 -16.45 19.95 15.28
N ALA A 474 -16.35 19.09 14.27
CA ALA A 474 -17.25 19.08 13.13
C ALA A 474 -18.67 18.51 13.40
N ARG A 475 -18.87 17.83 14.53
CA ARG A 475 -20.11 17.08 14.86
C ARG A 475 -21.41 17.88 14.66
N ALA A 476 -21.41 19.17 14.99
CA ALA A 476 -22.60 20.02 14.88
C ALA A 476 -22.62 20.89 13.61
N THR A 477 -21.52 20.94 12.85
CA THR A 477 -21.33 21.88 11.73
C THR A 477 -21.72 21.31 10.38
N GLY A 478 -22.25 20.09 10.33
CA GLY A 478 -22.57 19.39 9.09
C GLY A 478 -21.34 19.06 8.25
N VAL A 479 -20.17 18.92 8.89
CA VAL A 479 -18.94 18.48 8.25
C VAL A 479 -18.66 17.06 8.71
N HIS A 480 -18.57 16.12 7.78
CA HIS A 480 -18.43 14.69 8.09
C HIS A 480 -17.19 14.12 7.42
N LEU A 481 -16.49 13.23 8.13
CA LEU A 481 -15.28 12.58 7.63
C LEU A 481 -15.56 11.11 7.40
N ILE A 482 -15.21 10.64 6.20
CA ILE A 482 -15.09 9.22 5.89
C ILE A 482 -13.62 8.97 5.57
N VAL A 483 -12.97 8.21 6.43
CA VAL A 483 -11.55 7.90 6.29
C VAL A 483 -11.39 6.43 6.02
N ALA A 484 -10.72 6.09 4.94
CA ALA A 484 -10.54 4.71 4.51
C ALA A 484 -9.06 4.33 4.44
N THR A 485 -8.74 3.06 4.67
CA THR A 485 -7.38 2.56 4.45
C THR A 485 -7.33 1.09 4.08
N GLN A 486 -6.37 0.72 3.23
CA GLN A 486 -6.05 -0.68 2.93
C GLN A 486 -4.94 -1.25 3.81
N ARG A 487 -4.30 -0.41 4.63
CA ARG A 487 -3.19 -0.78 5.50
C ARG A 487 -3.60 -0.55 6.96
N PRO A 488 -4.36 -1.48 7.57
CA PRO A 488 -4.81 -1.37 8.95
C PRO A 488 -3.68 -1.67 9.95
N SER A 489 -2.61 -0.86 9.93
CA SER A 489 -1.53 -0.89 10.90
C SER A 489 -1.72 0.16 11.99
N VAL A 490 -1.11 -0.08 13.16
CA VAL A 490 -1.20 0.82 14.33
C VAL A 490 -0.61 2.20 14.03
N ASP A 491 0.37 2.28 13.11
CA ASP A 491 0.98 3.55 12.69
C ASP A 491 0.06 4.40 11.81
N VAL A 492 -0.96 3.79 11.18
CA VAL A 492 -1.94 4.48 10.33
C VAL A 492 -3.22 4.74 11.12
N ILE A 493 -3.75 3.70 11.77
CA ILE A 493 -4.94 3.77 12.63
C ILE A 493 -4.46 3.83 14.08
N THR A 494 -3.98 5.01 14.45
CA THR A 494 -3.44 5.27 15.79
C THR A 494 -4.55 5.29 16.85
N GLY A 495 -4.16 5.33 18.13
CA GLY A 495 -5.12 5.52 19.23
C GLY A 495 -5.92 6.81 19.13
N LEU A 496 -5.32 7.90 18.65
CA LEU A 496 -6.00 9.19 18.48
C LEU A 496 -7.03 9.15 17.34
N ILE A 497 -6.70 8.51 16.22
CA ILE A 497 -7.66 8.28 15.14
C ILE A 497 -8.82 7.44 15.68
N LYS A 498 -8.56 6.33 16.36
CA LYS A 498 -9.64 5.50 16.92
C LYS A 498 -10.53 6.26 17.89
N ALA A 499 -9.96 7.09 18.76
CA ALA A 499 -10.72 7.87 19.74
C ALA A 499 -11.71 8.85 19.10
N ASN A 500 -11.41 9.37 17.90
CA ASN A 500 -12.27 10.35 17.21
C ASN A 500 -13.16 9.74 16.11
N PHE A 501 -12.95 8.47 15.77
CA PHE A 501 -13.76 7.72 14.80
C PHE A 501 -14.40 6.50 15.47
N PRO A 502 -15.44 6.68 16.31
CA PRO A 502 -16.06 5.59 17.05
C PRO A 502 -16.91 4.67 16.17
N SER A 503 -17.45 5.17 15.04
CA SER A 503 -18.13 4.32 14.05
C SER A 503 -17.12 3.74 13.07
N ARG A 504 -17.08 2.42 12.99
CA ARG A 504 -16.04 1.69 12.25
C ARG A 504 -16.62 0.57 11.42
N LEU A 505 -15.97 0.34 10.28
CA LEU A 505 -16.29 -0.71 9.35
C LEU A 505 -15.00 -1.43 9.00
N SER A 506 -15.00 -2.76 9.09
CA SER A 506 -13.93 -3.58 8.56
C SER A 506 -14.45 -4.55 7.51
N PHE A 507 -13.91 -4.47 6.30
CA PHE A 507 -13.96 -5.57 5.34
C PHE A 507 -12.95 -6.66 5.72
N ALA A 508 -12.89 -7.71 4.91
CA ALA A 508 -11.93 -8.79 5.07
C ALA A 508 -10.48 -8.29 5.18
N VAL A 509 -9.78 -8.78 6.20
CA VAL A 509 -8.37 -8.47 6.50
C VAL A 509 -7.57 -9.77 6.65
N PRO A 510 -6.23 -9.74 6.45
CA PRO A 510 -5.45 -10.98 6.43
C PRO A 510 -5.15 -11.54 7.82
N SER A 511 -5.26 -10.75 8.89
CA SER A 511 -4.90 -11.21 10.24
C SER A 511 -5.83 -10.68 11.35
N GLN A 512 -5.82 -11.37 12.49
CA GLN A 512 -6.51 -10.94 13.72
C GLN A 512 -5.97 -9.60 14.25
N ILE A 513 -4.69 -9.32 14.02
CA ILE A 513 -4.05 -8.07 14.43
C ILE A 513 -4.70 -6.92 13.67
N ASP A 514 -4.82 -7.06 12.35
CA ASP A 514 -5.47 -6.07 11.49
C ASP A 514 -6.94 -5.84 11.89
N SER A 515 -7.67 -6.91 12.21
CA SER A 515 -9.05 -6.81 12.72
C SER A 515 -9.12 -5.98 13.99
N ARG A 516 -8.22 -6.23 14.95
CA ARG A 516 -8.15 -5.48 16.21
C ARG A 516 -7.72 -4.03 15.98
N THR A 517 -6.85 -3.77 15.02
CA THR A 517 -6.45 -2.40 14.68
C THR A 517 -7.64 -1.57 14.21
N ILE A 518 -8.60 -2.15 13.47
CA ILE A 518 -9.78 -1.42 12.98
C ILE A 518 -10.92 -1.44 14.01
N LEU A 519 -11.29 -2.60 14.56
CA LEU A 519 -12.53 -2.79 15.32
C LEU A 519 -12.33 -2.93 16.83
N ASP A 520 -11.09 -2.91 17.32
CA ASP A 520 -10.73 -3.29 18.71
C ASP A 520 -11.12 -4.74 19.09
N THR A 521 -11.60 -5.54 18.13
CA THR A 521 -11.94 -6.95 18.30
C THR A 521 -11.51 -7.78 17.09
N THR A 522 -11.37 -9.09 17.28
CA THR A 522 -11.18 -10.06 16.19
C THR A 522 -12.49 -10.36 15.47
N GLY A 523 -12.42 -10.86 14.24
CA GLY A 523 -13.55 -11.35 13.47
C GLY A 523 -13.46 -10.98 12.00
N ALA A 524 -12.85 -9.85 11.66
CA ALA A 524 -12.76 -9.39 10.28
C ALA A 524 -11.83 -10.28 9.43
N GLU A 525 -10.90 -11.01 10.05
CA GLU A 525 -10.06 -12.00 9.37
C GLU A 525 -10.82 -13.25 8.88
N LYS A 526 -12.06 -13.42 9.34
CA LYS A 526 -12.94 -14.54 8.98
C LYS A 526 -13.97 -14.16 7.90
N LEU A 527 -13.96 -12.91 7.47
CA LEU A 527 -14.85 -12.43 6.40
C LEU A 527 -14.41 -13.03 5.06
N VAL A 528 -15.37 -13.23 4.17
CA VAL A 528 -15.15 -13.94 2.90
C VAL A 528 -14.76 -13.01 1.74
N GLY A 529 -14.74 -11.69 1.98
CA GLY A 529 -14.51 -10.66 0.95
C GLY A 529 -15.75 -10.35 0.12
N ASN A 530 -15.58 -9.77 -1.07
CA ASN A 530 -16.67 -9.40 -1.99
C ASN A 530 -17.78 -8.56 -1.32
N GLY A 531 -17.41 -7.58 -0.50
CA GLY A 531 -18.36 -6.70 0.19
C GLY A 531 -18.83 -7.22 1.55
N ASP A 532 -18.43 -8.42 1.97
CA ASP A 532 -18.68 -8.92 3.33
C ASP A 532 -17.86 -8.11 4.36
N MET A 533 -18.54 -7.60 5.39
CA MET A 533 -17.96 -6.69 6.37
C MET A 533 -18.51 -6.90 7.79
N LEU A 534 -17.76 -6.37 8.76
CA LEU A 534 -18.23 -6.12 10.12
C LEU A 534 -18.43 -4.62 10.30
N TYR A 535 -19.61 -4.24 10.76
CA TYR A 535 -19.97 -2.86 11.09
C TYR A 535 -20.11 -2.70 12.61
N SER A 536 -19.45 -1.68 13.15
CA SER A 536 -19.47 -1.28 14.55
C SER A 536 -19.91 0.18 14.67
N PRO A 537 -21.22 0.46 14.72
CA PRO A 537 -21.71 1.81 15.03
C PRO A 537 -21.37 2.20 16.48
N VAL A 538 -21.44 3.50 16.79
CA VAL A 538 -21.11 4.03 18.12
C VAL A 538 -22.00 3.44 19.21
N GLU A 539 -23.26 3.16 18.87
CA GLU A 539 -24.30 2.70 19.78
C GLU A 539 -24.21 1.20 20.07
N ALA A 540 -23.51 0.43 19.23
CA ALA A 540 -23.44 -1.02 19.37
C ALA A 540 -22.29 -1.45 20.29
N SER A 541 -22.59 -2.35 21.23
CA SER A 541 -21.58 -2.95 22.10
C SER A 541 -20.61 -3.89 21.38
N LYS A 542 -21.01 -4.43 20.22
CA LYS A 542 -20.24 -5.39 19.43
C LYS A 542 -20.50 -5.19 17.94
N PRO A 543 -19.50 -5.40 17.08
CA PRO A 543 -19.72 -5.37 15.64
C PRO A 543 -20.65 -6.49 15.20
N PHE A 544 -21.46 -6.21 14.20
CA PHE A 544 -22.32 -7.19 13.53
C PHE A 544 -22.00 -7.26 12.04
N ARG A 545 -22.36 -8.38 11.42
CA ARG A 545 -21.97 -8.69 10.04
C ARG A 545 -22.98 -8.12 9.05
N VAL A 546 -22.48 -7.52 7.98
CA VAL A 546 -23.26 -6.91 6.90
C VAL A 546 -22.66 -7.35 5.57
N GLN A 547 -23.51 -7.71 4.62
CA GLN A 547 -23.15 -7.87 3.22
C GLN A 547 -23.35 -6.54 2.51
N GLY A 548 -22.25 -5.94 2.06
CA GLY A 548 -22.25 -4.61 1.44
C GLY A 548 -23.04 -4.52 0.15
N SER A 549 -23.65 -3.35 -0.04
CA SER A 549 -24.24 -2.96 -1.31
C SER A 549 -23.19 -2.95 -2.42
N PHE A 550 -23.56 -3.42 -3.59
CA PHE A 550 -22.72 -3.51 -4.77
C PHE A 550 -23.19 -2.51 -5.83
N ILE A 551 -22.23 -1.79 -6.38
CA ILE A 551 -22.38 -0.96 -7.57
C ILE A 551 -21.18 -1.19 -8.48
N SER A 552 -21.42 -1.34 -9.79
CA SER A 552 -20.33 -1.50 -10.75
C SER A 552 -19.71 -0.15 -11.15
N PRO A 553 -18.42 -0.11 -11.57
CA PRO A 553 -17.80 1.10 -12.10
C PRO A 553 -18.57 1.70 -13.29
N SER A 554 -19.21 0.85 -14.10
CA SER A 554 -20.03 1.30 -15.24
C SER A 554 -21.28 2.07 -14.80
N GLU A 555 -21.89 1.70 -13.67
CA GLU A 555 -23.04 2.39 -13.10
C GLU A 555 -22.63 3.72 -12.45
N VAL A 556 -21.50 3.73 -11.72
CA VAL A 556 -20.91 4.96 -11.17
C VAL A 556 -20.70 5.97 -12.29
N LYS A 557 -20.06 5.55 -13.39
CA LYS A 557 -19.80 6.41 -14.54
C LYS A 557 -21.09 6.99 -15.15
N LYS A 558 -22.12 6.17 -15.36
CA LYS A 558 -23.42 6.64 -15.90
C LYS A 558 -24.04 7.75 -15.04
N VAL A 559 -24.03 7.58 -13.72
CA VAL A 559 -24.58 8.57 -12.77
C VAL A 559 -23.75 9.85 -12.77
N VAL A 560 -22.43 9.70 -12.77
CA VAL A 560 -21.48 10.82 -12.79
C VAL A 560 -21.57 11.62 -14.10
N ASP A 561 -21.64 10.95 -15.25
CA ASP A 561 -21.78 11.60 -16.56
C ASP A 561 -23.09 12.38 -16.64
N PHE A 562 -24.20 11.80 -16.16
CA PHE A 562 -25.49 12.49 -16.05
C PHE A 562 -25.42 13.77 -15.20
N LEU A 563 -24.67 13.77 -14.09
CA LEU A 563 -24.51 14.96 -13.24
C LEU A 563 -23.62 16.03 -13.90
N LYS A 564 -22.59 15.62 -14.63
CA LYS A 564 -21.69 16.53 -15.38
C LYS A 564 -22.40 17.24 -16.52
N GLU A 565 -23.39 16.59 -17.13
CA GLU A 565 -24.23 17.20 -18.18
C GLU A 565 -25.12 18.32 -17.61
N GLN A 566 -25.50 18.24 -16.33
CA GLN A 566 -26.37 19.24 -15.69
C GLN A 566 -25.64 20.48 -15.19
N GLY A 567 -24.32 20.40 -14.95
CA GLY A 567 -23.56 21.55 -14.43
C GLY A 567 -22.08 21.27 -14.23
N ARG A 568 -21.34 22.33 -13.90
CA ARG A 568 -19.93 22.25 -13.51
C ARG A 568 -19.76 22.67 -12.05
N PRO A 569 -18.75 22.13 -11.34
CA PRO A 569 -18.46 22.54 -9.98
C PRO A 569 -17.93 23.98 -9.93
N THR A 570 -18.30 24.66 -8.86
CA THR A 570 -17.67 25.91 -8.45
C THR A 570 -16.54 25.58 -7.48
N TYR A 571 -15.32 25.52 -7.99
CA TYR A 571 -14.16 25.23 -7.16
C TYR A 571 -13.77 26.44 -6.30
N LEU A 572 -13.39 26.17 -5.06
CA LEU A 572 -12.98 27.19 -4.11
C LEU A 572 -11.50 27.53 -4.35
N GLU A 573 -11.25 28.71 -4.90
CA GLU A 573 -9.90 29.22 -5.16
C GLU A 573 -9.04 29.36 -3.90
N GLU A 574 -9.66 29.57 -2.73
CA GLU A 574 -8.96 29.67 -1.44
C GLU A 574 -8.09 28.44 -1.14
N ILE A 575 -8.54 27.25 -1.57
CA ILE A 575 -7.80 26.00 -1.39
C ILE A 575 -6.57 25.96 -2.30
N VAL A 576 -6.66 26.52 -3.52
CA VAL A 576 -5.53 26.65 -4.46
C VAL A 576 -4.51 27.66 -3.92
N LYS A 577 -4.97 28.88 -3.63
CA LYS A 577 -4.09 29.99 -3.21
C LYS A 577 -3.37 29.67 -1.91
N GLY A 578 -4.06 29.09 -0.93
CA GLY A 578 -3.45 28.68 0.32
C GLY A 578 -2.38 27.58 0.15
N ALA A 579 -2.49 26.74 -0.88
CA ALA A 579 -1.47 25.76 -1.21
C ALA A 579 -0.24 26.40 -1.88
N GLU A 580 -0.46 27.29 -2.85
CA GLU A 580 0.61 28.00 -3.58
C GLU A 580 1.40 28.97 -2.67
N GLU A 581 0.71 29.76 -1.84
CA GLU A 581 1.34 30.73 -0.92
C GLU A 581 2.26 30.03 0.08
N LYS A 582 1.80 28.94 0.70
CA LYS A 582 2.62 28.20 1.66
C LYS A 582 3.71 27.36 1.01
N GLU A 583 3.53 26.89 -0.22
CA GLU A 583 4.60 26.25 -0.98
C GLU A 583 5.71 27.27 -1.30
N ASN A 584 5.35 28.49 -1.69
CA ASN A 584 6.30 29.60 -1.84
C ASN A 584 6.99 29.95 -0.51
N GLU A 585 6.27 29.96 0.62
CA GLU A 585 6.86 30.19 1.95
C GLU A 585 7.82 29.05 2.37
N GLU A 586 7.48 27.79 2.11
CA GLU A 586 8.34 26.64 2.40
C GLU A 586 9.57 26.63 1.48
N GLU A 587 9.43 27.01 0.21
CA GLU A 587 10.56 27.20 -0.71
C GLU A 587 11.45 28.37 -0.27
N MET A 588 10.88 29.52 0.09
CA MET A 588 11.61 30.65 0.68
C MET A 588 12.27 30.32 2.03
N ALA A 589 11.65 29.46 2.85
CA ALA A 589 12.23 28.98 4.10
C ALA A 589 13.29 27.90 3.88
N SER A 590 13.26 27.22 2.72
CA SER A 590 14.30 26.28 2.28
C SER A 590 15.54 26.98 1.75
N HIS A 591 15.37 28.19 1.19
CA HIS A 591 16.47 29.08 0.87
C HIS A 591 17.15 29.56 2.15
N ASP A 592 18.46 29.30 2.27
CA ASP A 592 19.22 29.79 3.40
C ASP A 592 19.22 31.33 3.36
N ARG A 593 18.90 32.00 4.48
CA ARG A 593 18.87 33.48 4.54
C ARG A 593 20.17 34.16 4.07
N LEU A 594 21.28 33.45 4.11
CA LEU A 594 22.59 33.92 3.67
C LEU A 594 22.92 33.53 2.22
N TYR A 595 21.97 32.96 1.48
CA TYR A 595 22.16 32.47 0.12
C TYR A 595 22.59 33.58 -0.83
N GLU A 596 21.85 34.71 -0.87
CA GLU A 596 22.19 35.84 -1.73
C GLU A 596 23.54 36.47 -1.36
N GLU A 597 23.82 36.60 -0.07
CA GLU A 597 25.12 37.10 0.42
C GLU A 597 26.26 36.14 0.07
N ALA A 598 26.03 34.82 0.11
CA ALA A 598 26.98 33.80 -0.30
C ALA A 598 27.22 33.79 -1.81
N LYS A 599 26.16 33.94 -2.60
CA LYS A 599 26.19 34.05 -4.06
C LYS A 599 27.03 35.25 -4.48
N GLU A 600 26.74 36.41 -3.93
CA GLU A 600 27.48 37.64 -4.20
C GLU A 600 28.95 37.52 -3.76
N LEU A 601 29.21 36.94 -2.59
CA LEU A 601 30.57 36.72 -2.09
C LEU A 601 31.38 35.81 -3.03
N VAL A 602 30.78 34.72 -3.51
CA VAL A 602 31.42 33.78 -4.44
C VAL A 602 31.71 34.46 -5.78
N LEU A 603 30.76 35.23 -6.30
CA LEU A 603 30.91 35.98 -7.56
C LEU A 603 31.99 37.06 -7.44
N ARG A 604 31.98 37.88 -6.37
CA ARG A 604 32.96 38.94 -6.13
C ARG A 604 34.38 38.41 -5.90
N ARG A 605 34.53 37.30 -5.18
CA ARG A 605 35.85 36.73 -4.83
C ARG A 605 36.41 35.81 -5.89
N GLY A 606 35.59 35.32 -6.82
CA GLY A 606 36.00 34.41 -7.88
C GLY A 606 36.39 33.02 -7.39
N ILE A 607 36.06 32.66 -6.14
CA ILE A 607 36.39 31.38 -5.51
C ILE A 607 35.13 30.81 -4.87
N ALA A 608 34.72 29.60 -5.29
CA ALA A 608 33.57 28.90 -4.71
C ALA A 608 34.03 27.73 -3.83
N SER A 609 34.24 27.95 -2.53
CA SER A 609 34.57 26.87 -1.59
C SER A 609 33.72 26.96 -0.32
N THR A 610 33.37 25.80 0.24
CA THR A 610 32.63 25.71 1.51
C THR A 610 33.38 26.41 2.63
N SER A 611 34.71 26.27 2.68
CA SER A 611 35.57 26.96 3.65
C SER A 611 35.56 28.49 3.54
N LEU A 612 35.39 29.04 2.33
CA LEU A 612 35.27 30.50 2.13
C LEU A 612 33.97 31.00 2.76
N LEU A 613 32.86 30.32 2.48
CA LEU A 613 31.54 30.65 3.03
C LEU A 613 31.53 30.55 4.56
N GLN A 614 32.12 29.48 5.13
CA GLN A 614 32.22 29.32 6.58
C GLN A 614 32.90 30.51 7.27
N ARG A 615 34.05 30.94 6.74
CA ARG A 615 34.87 31.98 7.37
C ARG A 615 34.31 33.38 7.18
N ARG A 616 33.67 33.66 6.04
CA ARG A 616 33.18 35.00 5.70
C ARG A 616 31.77 35.27 6.17
N LEU A 617 30.92 34.25 6.21
CA LEU A 617 29.54 34.37 6.68
C LEU A 617 29.37 33.86 8.12
N SER A 618 30.47 33.45 8.77
CA SER A 618 30.46 32.93 10.15
C SER A 618 29.47 31.78 10.37
N ILE A 619 29.41 30.84 9.41
CA ILE A 619 28.50 29.69 9.43
C ILE A 619 29.22 28.35 9.55
N GLY A 620 28.53 27.36 10.13
CA GLY A 620 29.04 25.99 10.26
C GLY A 620 29.17 25.24 8.93
N TYR A 621 30.00 24.19 8.89
CA TYR A 621 30.34 23.43 7.67
C TYR A 621 29.12 22.90 6.93
N ASN A 622 28.19 22.27 7.65
CA ASN A 622 26.98 21.67 7.06
C ASN A 622 26.02 22.72 6.45
N ARG A 623 26.07 23.96 6.94
CA ARG A 623 25.29 25.06 6.40
C ARG A 623 25.96 25.63 5.16
N ALA A 624 27.27 25.88 5.24
CA ALA A 624 28.07 26.30 4.09
C ALA A 624 28.04 25.28 2.94
N ALA A 625 28.08 23.98 3.23
CA ALA A 625 27.98 22.92 2.22
C ALA A 625 26.61 22.92 1.52
N ARG A 626 25.51 23.06 2.28
CA ARG A 626 24.15 23.16 1.71
C ARG A 626 24.01 24.36 0.79
N ILE A 627 24.45 25.55 1.22
CA ILE A 627 24.46 26.75 0.38
C ILE A 627 25.31 26.53 -0.89
N MET A 628 26.42 25.80 -0.79
CA MET A 628 27.28 25.51 -1.93
C MET A 628 26.63 24.56 -2.95
N ASP A 629 25.86 23.57 -2.46
CA ASP A 629 25.07 22.65 -3.28
C ASP A 629 23.82 23.32 -3.89
N GLU A 630 23.31 24.35 -3.23
CA GLU A 630 22.23 25.20 -3.73
C GLU A 630 22.72 26.12 -4.86
N LEU A 631 23.88 26.77 -4.69
CA LEU A 631 24.56 27.52 -5.75
C LEU A 631 24.90 26.64 -6.96
N GLU A 632 25.13 25.33 -6.75
CA GLU A 632 25.33 24.36 -7.84
C GLU A 632 24.02 24.04 -8.57
N ARG A 633 22.93 23.81 -7.82
CA ARG A 633 21.59 23.55 -8.39
C ARG A 633 21.09 24.71 -9.24
N GLU A 634 21.34 25.95 -8.82
CA GLU A 634 20.99 27.16 -9.58
C GLU A 634 21.98 27.49 -10.70
N GLY A 635 23.00 26.66 -10.91
CA GLY A 635 23.96 26.85 -11.99
C GLY A 635 24.91 28.03 -11.80
N VAL A 636 25.02 28.59 -10.59
CA VAL A 636 26.01 29.64 -10.24
C VAL A 636 27.41 29.03 -10.20
N VAL A 637 27.53 27.80 -9.67
CA VAL A 637 28.79 27.04 -9.60
C VAL A 637 28.64 25.65 -10.20
N GLY A 638 29.75 25.06 -10.64
CA GLY A 638 29.81 23.72 -11.19
C GLY A 638 30.01 22.63 -10.14
N PRO A 639 30.01 21.36 -10.56
CA PRO A 639 29.98 20.22 -9.66
C PRO A 639 31.19 20.12 -8.74
N ALA A 640 31.00 19.46 -7.60
CA ALA A 640 32.02 19.26 -6.58
C ALA A 640 33.32 18.64 -7.16
N ARG A 641 34.46 19.31 -6.91
CA ARG A 641 35.81 18.88 -7.33
C ARG A 641 36.67 18.44 -6.14
N GLY A 642 36.13 17.57 -5.30
CA GLY A 642 36.81 17.10 -4.08
C GLY A 642 37.13 18.26 -3.12
N SER A 643 38.39 18.38 -2.68
CA SER A 643 38.83 19.44 -1.77
C SER A 643 39.12 20.79 -2.45
N LYS A 644 39.06 20.86 -3.78
CA LYS A 644 39.32 22.09 -4.54
C LYS A 644 38.04 22.93 -4.69
N ALA A 645 38.22 24.24 -4.89
CA ALA A 645 37.11 25.15 -5.16
C ALA A 645 36.31 24.72 -6.41
N ARG A 646 34.98 24.88 -6.33
CA ARG A 646 34.07 24.66 -7.46
C ARG A 646 34.29 25.74 -8.51
N GLN A 647 34.06 25.39 -9.77
CA GLN A 647 34.17 26.33 -10.88
C GLN A 647 32.96 27.25 -10.86
N ILE A 648 33.14 28.56 -10.98
CA ILE A 648 32.01 29.50 -11.12
C ILE A 648 31.55 29.49 -12.58
N ILE A 649 30.26 29.28 -12.81
CA ILE A 649 29.66 29.15 -14.15
C ILE A 649 29.10 30.50 -14.62
N ILE A 650 28.43 31.24 -13.73
CA ILE A 650 27.92 32.58 -14.03
C ILE A 650 29.00 33.60 -13.70
N ARG A 651 29.60 34.24 -14.72
CA ARG A 651 30.44 35.43 -14.50
C ARG A 651 29.51 36.65 -14.52
N GLY A 652 29.40 37.36 -13.40
CA GLY A 652 28.70 38.64 -13.37
C GLY A 652 29.29 39.57 -14.43
N GLU A 653 28.41 40.17 -15.24
CA GLU A 653 28.78 41.31 -16.08
C GLU A 653 29.33 42.42 -15.18
N LYS A 654 30.43 43.03 -15.63
CA LYS A 654 31.16 44.08 -14.90
C LYS A 654 30.40 45.39 -14.88
#